data_AF-U7QXT2-F1
#
_entry.id   AF-U7QXT2-F1
#
_cell.length_a   1.000
_cell.length_b   1.000
_cell.length_c   1.000
_cell.angle_alpha   90.00
_cell.angle_beta   90.00
_cell.angle_gamma   90.00
#
_symmetry.space_group_name_H-M   'P 1'
#
loop_
_entity.id
_entity.type
_entity.pdbx_description
1 polymer ?
#
loop_
_entity_poly.entity_id
_entity_poly.type
_entity_poly.pdbx_seq_one_letter_code
_entity_poly.pdbx_strand_id
1 'polypeptide(L)'
;MSHRLSVNQSGSRYPASALPLTAGSASLYDLEHALQVVQLGDGVALLPANEPLPSGKAVVLGMLPAVTAADLGDNSFCQDYGVHLAYYAGAMANGIHSEEMVIALGQHGILGILGAGGLSIPRIAEAITTLRQHLPNGPFGVNLLHNPGNPEWEMACVRLCMEHQVRVVEASAYIKLSMALVYYRTCGLKRQQDGSILRQNRIIAKVSRREVAECFLRPAPENILEKLLAEGVITAEQAALARQVPMADDITVEGDSGGHTDQGVLSCTFRSVVQLRDDIEHESGHRFRVRIGAAGGLGTPHAILSAFALGAAYVVTGSINQACVEAGTSEAVKQMLGKAQIGDVAMAPSADMFELGAKVQVLKLGSMYAVRAQKLYALYKQYDSLDELPAQDVAQLEKQIFHKPLAEIWQETVAYFQRCNLSAVIEKAEQQPKKKMALLFQWYLGQSSHWAINGEATRHMDYQIWCGSAMGAMNEWLQGTPLEDVAQRKVAELAHLLMSGAAYLTRIALLELMHVTLPEPVKRYAPFNLSKGVDHANGNSTPQTQAESKQSIDAVTKLSWKSSTEFYKKCWDLLPGGTHYNVGDPERSLVIPFNRGRNSRVWDLDGNEHLDLFCKFGALFVGHHNETYNESLIQYMGKVTSVDTCDLEVEVCETMVKHIPCAEMVHFCLSGTEAVQNALRLARGFTGKNRFIRFHGHYHAMPITWWDGVMRRIFTIRRRSSFRAICPIFGDKRAVRLLVSLLCCRGMTLMCSRRLLNAITTKSLLC
;
A
#
# COMPACT_ATOMS: atom_id res chain seq x y z
N MET A 1 28.53 -4.29 -22.83
CA MET A 1 27.62 -3.89 -21.74
C MET A 1 26.20 -3.81 -22.26
N SER A 2 25.48 -4.94 -22.31
CA SER A 2 24.03 -4.95 -22.57
C SER A 2 23.34 -5.46 -21.30
N HIS A 3 23.15 -4.55 -20.34
CA HIS A 3 22.56 -4.88 -19.05
C HIS A 3 21.05 -5.10 -19.22
N ARG A 4 20.53 -6.30 -18.88
CA ARG A 4 19.09 -6.56 -18.78
C ARG A 4 18.78 -7.07 -17.37
N LEU A 5 18.54 -6.14 -16.45
CA LEU A 5 18.01 -6.38 -15.10
C LEU A 5 16.48 -6.57 -15.12
N SER A 6 15.95 -7.33 -16.09
CA SER A 6 14.51 -7.60 -16.18
C SER A 6 14.17 -8.90 -15.48
N VAL A 7 13.21 -8.86 -14.55
CA VAL A 7 12.59 -10.05 -13.93
C VAL A 7 11.76 -10.84 -14.95
N ASN A 8 11.28 -10.17 -16.00
CA ASN A 8 10.52 -10.75 -17.10
C ASN A 8 11.43 -11.09 -18.28
N GLN A 9 12.35 -12.04 -18.10
CA GLN A 9 13.01 -12.68 -19.25
C GLN A 9 12.11 -13.79 -19.80
N SER A 10 10.99 -13.38 -20.38
CA SER A 10 10.15 -14.25 -21.19
C SER A 10 10.83 -14.47 -22.55
N GLY A 11 11.39 -15.65 -22.78
CA GLY A 11 11.30 -16.31 -24.09
C GLY A 11 12.13 -15.78 -25.26
N SER A 12 13.23 -15.05 -25.07
CA SER A 12 14.30 -15.08 -26.08
C SER A 12 15.33 -16.10 -25.63
N ARG A 13 15.71 -17.03 -26.51
CA ARG A 13 16.91 -17.89 -26.38
C ARG A 13 17.90 -17.21 -25.44
N TYR A 14 18.33 -17.92 -24.39
CA TYR A 14 19.49 -17.52 -23.59
C TYR A 14 20.45 -16.77 -24.53
N PRO A 15 20.94 -15.56 -24.20
CA PRO A 15 22.12 -15.11 -24.94
C PRO A 15 23.05 -16.33 -24.90
N ALA A 16 23.66 -16.70 -26.03
CA ALA A 16 24.40 -17.96 -26.17
C ALA A 16 25.59 -18.10 -25.17
N SER A 17 25.64 -17.24 -24.14
CA SER A 17 26.61 -17.01 -23.09
C SER A 17 26.05 -17.03 -21.64
N ALA A 18 24.75 -17.23 -21.37
CA ALA A 18 24.25 -17.28 -19.99
C ALA A 18 24.36 -18.71 -19.41
N LEU A 19 25.00 -18.85 -18.25
CA LEU A 19 25.38 -20.15 -17.68
C LEU A 19 24.50 -20.48 -16.45
N PRO A 20 23.86 -21.66 -16.38
CA PRO A 20 23.06 -22.04 -15.22
C PRO A 20 23.93 -22.31 -13.98
N LEU A 21 23.46 -21.89 -12.81
CA LEU A 21 24.02 -22.33 -11.53
C LEU A 21 23.71 -23.83 -11.33
N THR A 22 24.74 -24.66 -11.32
CA THR A 22 24.62 -26.12 -11.20
C THR A 22 25.07 -26.66 -9.86
N ALA A 23 25.92 -25.94 -9.10
CA ALA A 23 26.41 -26.38 -7.80
C ALA A 23 26.70 -25.22 -6.83
N GLY A 24 26.68 -25.50 -5.53
CA GLY A 24 27.09 -24.54 -4.49
C GLY A 24 26.03 -23.50 -4.10
N SER A 25 24.75 -23.68 -4.46
CA SER A 25 23.68 -22.74 -4.09
C SER A 25 23.50 -22.58 -2.57
N ALA A 26 23.79 -23.61 -1.78
CA ALA A 26 23.76 -23.55 -0.33
C ALA A 26 24.81 -22.57 0.24
N SER A 27 25.96 -22.42 -0.43
CA SER A 27 27.03 -21.50 -0.01
C SER A 27 26.61 -20.03 -0.09
N LEU A 28 25.55 -19.70 -0.83
CA LEU A 28 25.03 -18.33 -0.89
C LEU A 28 24.58 -17.79 0.47
N TYR A 29 24.17 -18.68 1.38
CA TYR A 29 23.77 -18.34 2.75
C TYR A 29 24.97 -18.03 3.67
N ASP A 30 26.19 -18.38 3.28
CA ASP A 30 27.41 -18.05 4.03
C ASP A 30 27.87 -16.62 3.72
N LEU A 31 27.17 -15.64 4.31
CA LEU A 31 27.34 -14.22 4.05
C LEU A 31 28.70 -13.65 4.51
N GLU A 32 29.39 -14.34 5.42
CA GLU A 32 30.66 -13.93 6.03
C GLU A 32 31.87 -14.22 5.13
N HIS A 33 31.77 -15.21 4.24
CA HIS A 33 32.89 -15.64 3.41
C HIS A 33 32.65 -15.31 1.94
N ALA A 34 33.71 -14.85 1.27
CA ALA A 34 33.69 -14.63 -0.18
C ALA A 34 33.61 -15.97 -0.94
N LEU A 35 32.91 -15.96 -2.07
CA LEU A 35 32.77 -17.09 -2.97
C LEU A 35 33.39 -16.75 -4.33
N GLN A 36 34.07 -17.71 -4.94
CA GLN A 36 34.45 -17.64 -6.35
C GLN A 36 33.33 -18.24 -7.22
N VAL A 37 33.02 -17.56 -8.31
CA VAL A 37 32.02 -17.98 -9.31
C VAL A 37 32.78 -18.65 -10.45
N VAL A 38 32.69 -19.97 -10.55
CA VAL A 38 33.54 -20.77 -11.43
C VAL A 38 32.69 -21.45 -12.50
N GLN A 39 33.02 -21.24 -13.76
CA GLN A 39 32.49 -22.01 -14.87
C GLN A 39 33.15 -23.39 -14.92
N LEU A 40 32.33 -24.44 -14.90
CA LEU A 40 32.71 -25.84 -15.07
C LEU A 40 31.88 -26.43 -16.22
N GLY A 41 32.48 -26.51 -17.40
CA GLY A 41 31.77 -26.91 -18.62
C GLY A 41 30.69 -25.91 -19.00
N ASP A 42 29.45 -26.39 -19.13
CA ASP A 42 28.28 -25.58 -19.50
C ASP A 42 27.51 -25.02 -18.29
N GLY A 43 28.07 -25.13 -17.07
CA GLY A 43 27.43 -24.67 -15.84
C GLY A 43 28.36 -23.86 -14.93
N VAL A 44 27.79 -23.31 -13.86
CA VAL A 44 28.49 -22.51 -12.85
C VAL A 44 28.40 -23.18 -11.48
N ALA A 45 29.54 -23.25 -10.79
CA ALA A 45 29.64 -23.65 -9.40
C ALA A 45 30.11 -22.48 -8.54
N LEU A 46 29.60 -22.42 -7.30
CA LEU A 46 30.09 -21.52 -6.26
C LEU A 46 31.00 -22.29 -5.33
N LEU A 47 32.25 -21.85 -5.21
CA LEU A 47 33.24 -22.42 -4.29
C LEU A 47 33.68 -21.34 -3.30
N PRO A 48 34.09 -21.68 -2.07
CA PRO A 48 34.78 -20.75 -1.19
C PRO A 48 35.97 -20.12 -1.90
N ALA A 49 36.22 -18.83 -1.67
CA ALA A 49 37.30 -18.09 -2.34
C ALA A 49 38.71 -18.67 -2.09
N ASN A 50 38.89 -19.42 -1.00
CA ASN A 50 40.18 -20.01 -0.62
C ASN A 50 40.38 -21.44 -1.15
N GLU A 51 39.37 -22.03 -1.80
CA GLU A 51 39.51 -23.38 -2.36
C GLU A 51 40.25 -23.36 -3.70
N PRO A 52 41.15 -24.32 -3.96
CA PRO A 52 41.79 -24.43 -5.27
C PRO A 52 40.77 -24.78 -6.35
N LEU A 53 40.99 -24.27 -7.56
CA LEU A 53 40.14 -24.60 -8.70
C LEU A 53 40.18 -26.12 -8.99
N PRO A 54 39.04 -26.75 -9.30
CA PRO A 54 39.00 -28.15 -9.71
C PRO A 54 39.93 -28.40 -10.91
N SER A 55 40.59 -29.55 -10.95
CA SER A 55 41.49 -29.92 -12.05
C SER A 55 40.72 -30.07 -13.37
N GLY A 56 41.01 -29.21 -14.37
CA GLY A 56 40.34 -29.21 -15.67
C GLY A 56 40.21 -27.81 -16.31
N LYS A 57 39.32 -27.66 -17.30
CA LYS A 57 38.97 -26.36 -17.95
C LYS A 57 38.04 -25.50 -17.05
N ALA A 58 38.45 -25.24 -15.81
CA ALA A 58 37.72 -24.35 -14.92
C ALA A 58 38.09 -22.89 -15.23
N VAL A 59 37.09 -22.02 -15.37
CA VAL A 59 37.31 -20.57 -15.61
C VAL A 59 36.61 -19.77 -14.54
N VAL A 60 37.32 -18.89 -13.85
CA VAL A 60 36.72 -17.97 -12.88
C VAL A 60 35.98 -16.86 -13.64
N LEU A 61 34.67 -16.78 -13.44
CA LEU A 61 33.82 -15.73 -14.01
C LEU A 61 33.82 -14.46 -13.16
N GLY A 62 34.03 -14.60 -11.86
CA GLY A 62 34.05 -13.49 -10.91
C GLY A 62 34.09 -13.96 -9.45
N MET A 63 33.89 -13.01 -8.54
CA MET A 63 33.80 -13.27 -7.10
C MET A 63 32.56 -12.62 -6.51
N LEU A 64 31.92 -13.32 -5.59
CA LEU A 64 30.94 -12.77 -4.68
C LEU A 64 31.66 -12.39 -3.38
N PRO A 65 31.67 -11.12 -2.98
CA PRO A 65 32.29 -10.72 -1.72
C PRO A 65 31.52 -11.28 -0.51
N ALA A 66 32.19 -11.27 0.65
CA ALA A 66 31.51 -11.27 1.93
C ALA A 66 30.58 -10.05 1.97
N VAL A 67 29.28 -10.27 2.17
CA VAL A 67 28.28 -9.20 2.26
C VAL A 67 27.32 -9.63 3.35
N THR A 68 27.49 -9.05 4.52
CA THR A 68 26.71 -9.31 5.72
C THR A 68 25.59 -8.28 5.86
N ALA A 69 24.69 -8.53 6.82
CA ALA A 69 23.66 -7.55 7.19
C ALA A 69 24.24 -6.19 7.65
N ALA A 70 25.43 -6.19 8.25
CA ALA A 70 26.10 -4.99 8.74
C ALA A 70 26.76 -4.15 7.62
N ASP A 71 27.00 -4.75 6.45
CA ASP A 71 27.59 -4.06 5.29
C ASP A 71 26.55 -3.23 4.52
N LEU A 72 25.26 -3.40 4.81
CA LEU A 72 24.18 -2.66 4.15
C LEU A 72 23.93 -1.31 4.84
N GLY A 73 23.78 -0.27 4.02
CA GLY A 73 23.51 1.09 4.48
C GLY A 73 24.78 1.90 4.77
N ASP A 74 24.65 2.92 5.61
CA ASP A 74 25.72 3.85 5.95
C ASP A 74 26.30 3.50 7.33
N ASN A 75 27.57 3.07 7.36
CA ASN A 75 28.24 2.69 8.62
C ASN A 75 28.33 3.86 9.63
N SER A 76 28.29 5.12 9.18
CA SER A 76 28.28 6.27 10.10
C SER A 76 26.97 6.36 10.89
N PHE A 77 25.86 5.82 10.39
CA PHE A 77 24.63 5.65 11.16
C PHE A 77 24.88 4.69 12.32
N CYS A 78 25.44 3.51 12.03
CA CYS A 78 25.76 2.50 13.03
C CYS A 78 26.66 3.04 14.15
N GLN A 79 27.70 3.78 13.78
CA GLN A 79 28.62 4.43 14.71
C GLN A 79 27.93 5.51 15.56
N ASP A 80 27.12 6.37 14.93
CA ASP A 80 26.48 7.50 15.60
C ASP A 80 25.43 7.08 16.63
N TYR A 81 24.75 5.96 16.38
CA TYR A 81 23.68 5.42 17.23
C TYR A 81 24.09 4.22 18.08
N GLY A 82 25.31 3.70 17.93
CA GLY A 82 25.80 2.56 18.69
C GLY A 82 25.05 1.25 18.36
N VAL A 83 24.76 1.04 17.08
CA VAL A 83 24.02 -0.12 16.57
C VAL A 83 24.85 -0.92 15.57
N HIS A 84 24.48 -2.17 15.31
CA HIS A 84 25.18 -3.05 14.36
C HIS A 84 24.53 -3.11 12.98
N LEU A 85 23.28 -2.65 12.86
CA LEU A 85 22.52 -2.65 11.61
C LEU A 85 22.11 -1.22 11.26
N ALA A 86 22.17 -0.88 9.97
CA ALA A 86 21.56 0.33 9.43
C ALA A 86 20.03 0.16 9.32
N TYR A 87 19.42 -0.10 10.46
CA TYR A 87 18.02 -0.46 10.65
C TYR A 87 17.54 0.10 11.98
N TYR A 88 16.32 0.62 12.02
CA TYR A 88 15.63 0.83 13.29
C TYR A 88 14.13 0.49 13.16
N ALA A 89 13.52 0.13 14.29
CA ALA A 89 12.07 -0.05 14.33
C ALA A 89 11.41 1.27 14.73
N GLY A 90 10.56 1.79 13.84
CA GLY A 90 9.89 3.06 14.01
C GLY A 90 8.83 3.03 15.11
N ALA A 91 8.51 4.20 15.66
CA ALA A 91 7.56 4.29 16.76
C ALA A 91 6.14 3.91 16.33
N MET A 92 5.40 3.30 17.27
CA MET A 92 3.98 3.01 17.16
C MET A 92 3.29 3.56 18.41
N ALA A 93 2.34 4.48 18.23
CA ALA A 93 1.74 5.30 19.28
C ALA A 93 1.09 4.48 20.42
N ASN A 94 0.75 5.16 21.51
CA ASN A 94 0.10 4.61 22.70
C ASN A 94 0.86 3.44 23.33
N GLY A 95 2.19 3.42 23.23
CA GLY A 95 3.02 2.34 23.77
C GLY A 95 2.93 1.01 23.00
N ILE A 96 2.38 1.00 21.79
CA ILE A 96 2.39 -0.21 20.93
C ILE A 96 3.84 -0.60 20.61
N HIS A 97 4.70 0.38 20.32
CA HIS A 97 6.14 0.18 20.40
C HIS A 97 6.54 0.33 21.87
N SER A 98 6.42 -0.79 22.58
CA SER A 98 6.53 -0.93 24.02
C SER A 98 7.96 -0.90 24.52
N GLU A 99 8.15 -0.82 25.84
CA GLU A 99 9.44 -1.01 26.47
C GLU A 99 10.06 -2.36 26.16
N GLU A 100 9.26 -3.44 26.17
CA GLU A 100 9.73 -4.80 25.87
C GLU A 100 10.31 -4.88 24.45
N MET A 101 9.67 -4.23 23.49
CA MET A 101 10.14 -4.18 22.10
C MET A 101 11.45 -3.42 21.98
N VAL A 102 11.54 -2.24 22.61
CA VAL A 102 12.78 -1.43 22.62
C VAL A 102 13.92 -2.19 23.30
N ILE A 103 13.65 -2.87 24.42
CA ILE A 103 14.63 -3.68 25.15
C ILE A 103 15.13 -4.83 24.29
N ALA A 104 14.22 -5.58 23.66
CA ALA A 104 14.58 -6.71 22.80
C ALA A 104 15.45 -6.27 21.61
N LEU A 105 15.15 -5.14 20.99
CA LEU A 105 15.97 -4.56 19.92
C LEU A 105 17.33 -4.08 20.44
N GLY A 106 17.34 -3.31 21.53
CA GLY A 106 18.55 -2.72 22.09
C GLY A 106 19.56 -3.76 22.56
N GLN A 107 19.10 -4.89 23.12
CA GLN A 107 19.95 -6.02 23.52
C GLN A 107 20.64 -6.69 22.32
N HIS A 108 20.06 -6.57 21.13
CA HIS A 108 20.64 -7.03 19.87
C HIS A 108 21.43 -5.92 19.14
N GLY A 109 21.63 -4.76 19.77
CA GLY A 109 22.31 -3.62 19.15
C GLY A 109 21.55 -3.04 17.97
N ILE A 110 20.21 -3.02 18.04
CA ILE A 110 19.30 -2.43 17.05
C ILE A 110 18.55 -1.28 17.72
N LEU A 111 18.39 -0.16 17.01
CA LEU A 111 17.68 1.00 17.55
C LEU A 111 16.16 0.73 17.58
N GLY A 112 15.58 0.79 18.78
CA GLY A 112 14.13 0.84 19.01
C GLY A 112 13.69 2.23 19.48
N ILE A 113 12.49 2.66 19.05
CA ILE A 113 11.92 3.97 19.39
C ILE A 113 10.65 3.78 20.20
N LEU A 114 10.66 4.20 21.47
CA LEU A 114 9.49 4.14 22.35
C LEU A 114 8.31 4.93 21.75
N GLY A 115 7.15 4.29 21.69
CA GLY A 115 5.88 4.82 21.20
C GLY A 115 5.21 5.84 22.13
N ALA A 116 5.87 6.97 22.41
CA ALA A 116 5.41 7.96 23.38
C ALA A 116 4.17 8.79 22.95
N GLY A 117 3.88 8.90 21.65
CA GLY A 117 2.71 9.62 21.17
C GLY A 117 1.41 9.08 21.78
N GLY A 118 0.62 9.96 22.42
CA GLY A 118 -0.63 9.60 23.10
C GLY A 118 -0.48 9.13 24.56
N LEU A 119 0.74 8.90 25.05
CA LEU A 119 0.99 8.59 26.45
C LEU A 119 1.07 9.86 27.32
N SER A 120 0.75 9.72 28.61
CA SER A 120 0.94 10.78 29.60
C SER A 120 2.43 10.94 29.95
N ILE A 121 2.85 12.15 30.34
CA ILE A 121 4.25 12.41 30.75
C ILE A 121 4.71 11.47 31.87
N PRO A 122 3.92 11.17 32.94
CA PRO A 122 4.33 10.20 33.95
C PRO A 122 4.55 8.78 33.39
N ARG A 123 3.71 8.33 32.46
CA ARG A 123 3.88 7.01 31.83
C ARG A 123 5.15 6.94 30.97
N ILE A 124 5.47 8.02 30.26
CA ILE A 124 6.73 8.13 29.49
C ILE A 124 7.93 8.11 30.44
N ALA A 125 7.84 8.76 31.61
CA ALA A 125 8.92 8.77 32.61
C ALA A 125 9.20 7.38 33.19
N GLU A 126 8.13 6.64 33.50
CA GLU A 126 8.21 5.24 33.90
C GLU A 126 8.87 4.38 32.81
N ALA A 127 8.40 4.50 31.56
CA ALA A 127 8.97 3.78 30.43
C ALA A 127 10.47 4.05 30.27
N ILE A 128 10.89 5.33 30.26
CA ILE A 128 12.31 5.70 30.14
C ILE A 128 13.13 5.12 31.30
N THR A 129 12.57 5.10 32.52
CA THR A 129 13.24 4.51 33.68
C THR A 129 13.46 3.01 33.49
N THR A 130 12.44 2.27 33.04
CA THR A 130 12.54 0.84 32.71
C THR A 130 13.56 0.59 31.60
N LEU A 131 13.54 1.39 30.54
CA LEU A 131 14.50 1.30 29.43
C LEU A 131 15.94 1.52 29.91
N ARG A 132 16.17 2.50 30.79
CA ARG A 132 17.51 2.77 31.35
C ARG A 132 18.03 1.66 32.26
N GLN A 133 17.16 0.97 32.97
CA GLN A 133 17.56 -0.18 33.79
C GLN A 133 18.09 -1.33 32.94
N HIS A 134 17.49 -1.56 31.76
CA HIS A 134 17.85 -2.67 30.87
C HIS A 134 18.89 -2.30 29.80
N LEU A 135 18.90 -1.03 29.39
CA LEU A 135 19.78 -0.45 28.36
C LEU A 135 20.47 0.81 28.91
N PRO A 136 21.37 0.69 29.90
CA PRO A 136 21.98 1.86 30.57
C PRO A 136 22.69 2.79 29.58
N ASN A 137 23.34 2.21 28.57
CA ASN A 137 24.08 2.94 27.53
C ASN A 137 23.32 3.06 26.20
N GLY A 138 22.04 2.67 26.15
CA GLY A 138 21.31 2.49 24.90
C GLY A 138 21.68 1.18 24.17
N PRO A 139 21.37 1.05 22.87
CA PRO A 139 20.69 2.05 22.03
C PRO A 139 19.18 2.07 22.24
N PHE A 140 18.59 3.26 22.43
CA PHE A 140 17.15 3.48 22.32
C PHE A 140 16.84 4.95 22.05
N GLY A 141 15.65 5.22 21.51
CA GLY A 141 15.11 6.57 21.35
C GLY A 141 13.68 6.69 21.85
N VAL A 142 13.18 7.92 21.87
CA VAL A 142 11.79 8.24 22.22
C VAL A 142 11.14 9.00 21.07
N ASN A 143 9.91 8.64 20.72
CA ASN A 143 9.17 9.40 19.72
C ASN A 143 8.66 10.72 20.30
N LEU A 144 8.93 11.82 19.59
CA LEU A 144 8.30 13.10 19.84
C LEU A 144 7.29 13.35 18.73
N LEU A 145 6.04 12.99 18.98
CA LEU A 145 4.92 13.23 18.07
C LEU A 145 4.53 14.71 18.13
N HIS A 146 4.53 15.40 16.99
CA HIS A 146 4.13 16.80 16.94
C HIS A 146 2.65 16.96 17.32
N ASN A 147 2.38 17.88 18.27
CA ASN A 147 1.05 18.17 18.75
C ASN A 147 0.86 19.69 18.85
N PRO A 148 0.52 20.38 17.75
CA PRO A 148 0.33 21.83 17.75
C PRO A 148 -0.85 22.28 18.64
N GLY A 149 -1.77 21.38 18.98
CA GLY A 149 -2.85 21.64 19.93
C GLY A 149 -2.41 21.62 21.40
N ASN A 150 -1.24 21.06 21.70
CA ASN A 150 -0.68 20.97 23.05
C ASN A 150 0.87 21.10 23.04
N PRO A 151 1.41 22.31 22.76
CA PRO A 151 2.86 22.53 22.71
C PRO A 151 3.55 22.31 24.07
N GLU A 152 2.83 22.47 25.18
CA GLU A 152 3.35 22.23 26.53
C GLU A 152 3.68 20.74 26.75
N TRP A 153 2.88 19.83 26.19
CA TRP A 153 3.19 18.41 26.24
C TRP A 153 4.48 18.08 25.48
N GLU A 154 4.70 18.68 24.30
CA GLU A 154 5.96 18.49 23.55
C GLU A 154 7.16 18.97 24.38
N MET A 155 7.06 20.16 24.98
CA MET A 155 8.12 20.72 25.82
C MET A 155 8.37 19.87 27.07
N ALA A 156 7.32 19.39 27.73
CA ALA A 156 7.44 18.50 28.89
C ALA A 156 8.10 17.16 28.52
N CYS A 157 7.75 16.57 27.37
CA CYS A 157 8.37 15.35 26.88
C CYS A 157 9.86 15.56 26.57
N VAL A 158 10.22 16.68 25.94
CA VAL A 158 11.62 17.05 25.69
C VAL A 158 12.40 17.25 26.99
N ARG A 159 11.85 17.97 27.97
CA ARG A 159 12.50 18.16 29.28
C ARG A 159 12.73 16.83 29.98
N LEU A 160 11.74 15.95 29.98
CA LEU A 160 11.87 14.60 30.51
C LEU A 160 12.98 13.81 29.78
N CYS A 161 13.04 13.88 28.45
CA CYS A 161 14.12 13.26 27.68
C CYS A 161 15.50 13.81 28.11
N MET A 162 15.62 15.12 28.34
CA MET A 162 16.86 15.75 28.79
C MET A 162 17.26 15.31 30.21
N GLU A 163 16.31 15.30 31.14
CA GLU A 163 16.50 14.87 32.54
C GLU A 163 17.02 13.43 32.62
N HIS A 164 16.45 12.54 31.80
CA HIS A 164 16.87 11.12 31.71
C HIS A 164 17.94 10.86 30.65
N GLN A 165 18.56 11.92 30.12
CA GLN A 165 19.66 11.88 29.15
C GLN A 165 19.36 11.08 27.87
N VAL A 166 18.09 10.96 27.46
CA VAL A 166 17.69 10.32 26.21
C VAL A 166 18.33 11.07 25.05
N ARG A 167 19.21 10.38 24.29
CA ARG A 167 20.06 11.00 23.26
C ARG A 167 19.50 10.92 21.85
N VAL A 168 18.41 10.20 21.65
CA VAL A 168 17.80 10.00 20.33
C VAL A 168 16.31 10.30 20.41
N VAL A 169 15.86 11.22 19.57
CA VAL A 169 14.44 11.51 19.36
C VAL A 169 14.05 11.24 17.92
N GLU A 170 12.98 10.46 17.73
CA GLU A 170 12.30 10.36 16.43
C GLU A 170 11.20 11.43 16.38
N ALA A 171 11.41 12.47 15.59
CA ALA A 171 10.47 13.56 15.38
C ALA A 171 9.49 13.20 14.25
N SER A 172 8.20 13.04 14.57
CA SER A 172 7.17 12.59 13.63
C SER A 172 5.96 13.54 13.58
N ALA A 173 5.22 13.51 12.47
CA ALA A 173 4.05 14.37 12.20
C ALA A 173 4.29 15.89 12.16
N TYR A 174 5.55 16.33 12.09
CA TYR A 174 5.89 17.74 12.00
C TYR A 174 5.46 18.35 10.65
N ILE A 175 4.89 19.55 10.71
CA ILE A 175 4.63 20.42 9.53
C ILE A 175 5.58 21.62 9.54
N LYS A 176 5.93 22.10 10.73
CA LYS A 176 6.92 23.14 11.03
C LYS A 176 7.63 22.77 12.33
N LEU A 177 8.85 23.23 12.51
CA LEU A 177 9.61 22.98 13.75
C LEU A 177 8.93 23.63 14.97
N SER A 178 8.86 22.90 16.08
CA SER A 178 8.38 23.43 17.36
C SER A 178 9.52 23.99 18.21
N MET A 179 9.20 24.87 19.17
CA MET A 179 10.19 25.37 20.13
C MET A 179 10.82 24.25 20.95
N ALA A 180 10.03 23.22 21.32
CA ALA A 180 10.51 22.06 22.07
C ALA A 180 11.61 21.30 21.32
N LEU A 181 11.41 21.04 20.03
CA LEU A 181 12.37 20.31 19.22
C LEU A 181 13.67 21.12 18.98
N VAL A 182 13.55 22.43 18.71
CA VAL A 182 14.73 23.31 18.59
C VAL A 182 15.50 23.39 19.90
N TYR A 183 14.79 23.47 21.03
CA TYR A 183 15.39 23.40 22.36
C TYR A 183 16.16 22.09 22.58
N TYR A 184 15.55 20.93 22.29
CA TYR A 184 16.21 19.62 22.41
C TYR A 184 17.52 19.53 21.60
N ARG A 185 17.47 19.96 20.33
CA ARG A 185 18.64 19.98 19.45
C ARG A 185 19.74 20.86 20.03
N THR A 186 19.39 22.09 20.38
CA THR A 186 20.33 23.14 20.76
C THR A 186 21.04 22.83 22.08
N CYS A 187 20.32 22.28 23.06
CA CYS A 187 20.91 21.88 24.35
C CYS A 187 21.90 20.71 24.23
N GLY A 188 21.83 19.94 23.14
CA GLY A 188 22.75 18.85 22.85
C GLY A 188 24.07 19.29 22.20
N LEU A 189 24.24 20.58 21.88
CA LEU A 189 25.41 21.07 21.16
C LEU A 189 26.49 21.57 22.11
N LYS A 190 27.74 21.12 21.87
CA LYS A 190 28.93 21.58 22.61
C LYS A 190 30.12 21.70 21.67
N ARG A 191 30.99 22.69 21.90
CA ARG A 191 32.27 22.78 21.22
C ARG A 191 33.28 21.86 21.90
N GLN A 192 33.98 21.04 21.12
CA GLN A 192 35.06 20.18 21.62
C GLN A 192 36.40 20.92 21.63
N GLN A 193 37.40 20.35 22.31
CA GLN A 193 38.75 20.92 22.44
C GLN A 193 39.46 21.08 21.08
N ASP A 194 39.18 20.20 20.13
CA ASP A 194 39.69 20.25 18.75
C ASP A 194 38.92 21.24 17.84
N GLY A 195 37.94 21.95 18.41
CA GLY A 195 37.10 22.91 17.70
C GLY A 195 35.92 22.31 16.95
N SER A 196 35.75 20.98 16.92
CA SER A 196 34.60 20.30 16.33
C SER A 196 33.32 20.50 17.17
N ILE A 197 32.16 20.25 16.56
CA ILE A 197 30.86 20.37 17.24
C ILE A 197 30.36 18.99 17.65
N LEU A 198 30.29 18.74 18.96
CA LEU A 198 29.63 17.57 19.51
C LEU A 198 28.11 17.73 19.41
N ARG A 199 27.46 16.79 18.74
CA ARG A 199 25.99 16.68 18.62
C ARG A 199 25.50 15.58 19.56
N GLN A 200 25.37 15.90 20.85
CA GLN A 200 25.05 14.93 21.89
C GLN A 200 23.59 14.43 21.81
N ASN A 201 22.66 15.33 21.45
CA ASN A 201 21.26 14.99 21.23
C ASN A 201 21.00 14.89 19.73
N ARG A 202 20.55 13.71 19.29
CA ARG A 202 20.33 13.38 17.90
C ARG A 202 18.85 13.35 17.56
N ILE A 203 18.53 13.84 16.37
CA ILE A 203 17.16 13.86 15.84
C ILE A 203 17.11 13.04 14.56
N ILE A 204 16.21 12.06 14.53
CA ILE A 204 15.76 11.37 13.33
C ILE A 204 14.40 11.97 12.95
N ALA A 205 14.32 12.70 11.85
CA ALA A 205 13.08 13.33 11.40
C ALA A 205 12.36 12.44 10.40
N LYS A 206 11.14 11.99 10.73
CA LYS A 206 10.32 11.17 9.84
C LYS A 206 9.36 12.05 9.05
N VAL A 207 9.52 12.06 7.73
CA VAL A 207 8.83 13.00 6.82
C VAL A 207 8.39 12.29 5.54
N SER A 208 7.27 12.71 4.98
CA SER A 208 6.78 12.25 3.67
C SER A 208 6.79 13.35 2.60
N ARG A 209 7.06 14.60 3.01
CA ARG A 209 6.97 15.79 2.15
C ARG A 209 8.29 16.55 2.06
N ARG A 210 8.62 17.00 0.85
CA ARG A 210 9.88 17.70 0.54
C ARG A 210 10.04 18.98 1.35
N GLU A 211 8.98 19.78 1.47
CA GLU A 211 9.00 21.06 2.20
C GLU A 211 9.20 20.89 3.71
N VAL A 212 8.75 19.77 4.27
CA VAL A 212 8.99 19.44 5.68
C VAL A 212 10.43 18.98 5.85
N ALA A 213 10.94 18.13 4.96
CA ALA A 213 12.33 17.69 4.97
C ALA A 213 13.31 18.88 4.95
N GLU A 214 13.03 19.92 4.15
CA GLU A 214 13.83 21.15 4.10
C GLU A 214 13.99 21.80 5.48
N CYS A 215 12.92 21.85 6.28
CA CYS A 215 12.97 22.44 7.62
C CYS A 215 13.99 21.72 8.52
N PHE A 216 14.17 20.40 8.35
CA PHE A 216 15.10 19.59 9.14
C PHE A 216 16.53 19.55 8.57
N LEU A 217 16.67 19.74 7.26
CA LEU A 217 17.97 19.83 6.58
C LEU A 217 18.68 21.14 6.87
N ARG A 218 17.94 22.20 7.17
CA ARG A 218 18.49 23.52 7.50
C ARG A 218 18.77 23.65 9.00
N PRO A 219 19.62 24.62 9.40
CA PRO A 219 19.82 24.98 10.81
C PRO A 219 18.55 25.47 11.50
N ALA A 220 18.63 25.58 12.83
CA ALA A 220 17.52 26.06 13.65
C ALA A 220 17.04 27.47 13.20
N PRO A 221 15.71 27.71 13.09
CA PRO A 221 15.19 29.01 12.71
C PRO A 221 15.58 30.11 13.71
N GLU A 222 16.07 31.24 13.19
CA GLU A 222 16.59 32.35 14.01
C GLU A 222 15.53 32.89 14.98
N ASN A 223 14.29 33.04 14.52
CA ASN A 223 13.19 33.53 15.34
C ASN A 223 12.83 32.60 16.53
N ILE A 224 13.17 31.32 16.46
CA ILE A 224 13.00 30.38 17.57
C ILE A 224 14.24 30.43 18.49
N LEU A 225 15.45 30.50 17.93
CA LEU A 225 16.69 30.65 18.71
C LEU A 225 16.69 31.92 19.55
N GLU A 226 16.29 33.06 18.99
CA GLU A 226 16.19 34.34 19.69
C GLU A 226 15.22 34.27 20.87
N LYS A 227 14.08 33.57 20.70
CA LYS A 227 13.11 33.37 21.79
C LYS A 227 13.69 32.51 22.90
N LEU A 228 14.31 31.39 22.57
CA LEU A 228 14.94 30.50 23.55
C LEU A 228 16.11 31.20 24.29
N LEU A 229 16.86 32.06 23.60
CA LEU A 229 17.89 32.91 24.22
C LEU A 229 17.28 33.94 25.17
N ALA A 230 16.20 34.63 24.75
CA ALA A 230 15.52 35.62 25.56
C ALA A 230 14.87 35.02 26.83
N GLU A 231 14.39 33.78 26.73
CA GLU A 231 13.88 32.99 27.86
C GLU A 231 15.00 32.44 28.77
N GLY A 232 16.27 32.56 28.35
CA GLY A 232 17.43 32.10 29.13
C GLY A 232 17.56 30.57 29.22
N VAL A 233 16.85 29.82 28.37
CA VAL A 233 16.87 28.35 28.38
C VAL A 233 18.01 27.75 27.55
N ILE A 234 18.65 28.55 26.69
CA ILE A 234 19.87 28.20 25.95
C ILE A 234 20.95 29.27 26.09
N THR A 235 22.21 28.90 25.92
CA THR A 235 23.34 29.86 25.95
C THR A 235 23.61 30.48 24.57
N ALA A 236 24.28 31.64 24.55
CA ALA A 236 24.73 32.27 23.31
C ALA A 236 25.65 31.35 22.48
N GLU A 237 26.49 30.55 23.15
CA GLU A 237 27.34 29.56 22.49
C GLU A 237 26.48 28.45 21.83
N GLN A 238 25.51 27.90 22.55
CA GLN A 238 24.62 26.87 22.00
C GLN A 238 23.85 27.39 20.77
N ALA A 239 23.33 28.61 20.83
CA ALA A 239 22.67 29.24 19.69
C ALA A 239 23.64 29.47 18.51
N ALA A 240 24.89 29.86 18.77
CA ALA A 240 25.92 30.00 17.73
C ALA A 240 26.27 28.66 17.07
N LEU A 241 26.31 27.57 17.85
CA LEU A 241 26.51 26.21 17.32
C LEU A 241 25.30 25.72 16.53
N ALA A 242 24.07 26.03 16.99
CA ALA A 242 22.83 25.63 16.33
C ALA A 242 22.67 26.20 14.91
N ARG A 243 23.29 27.36 14.62
CA ARG A 243 23.34 27.94 13.27
C ARG A 243 24.27 27.21 12.31
N GLN A 244 25.15 26.35 12.81
CA GLN A 244 26.19 25.66 12.03
C GLN A 244 25.87 24.18 11.77
N VAL A 245 24.79 23.66 12.34
CA VAL A 245 24.40 22.26 12.23
C VAL A 245 22.96 22.16 11.72
N PRO A 246 22.63 21.12 10.93
CA PRO A 246 21.25 20.86 10.56
C PRO A 246 20.40 20.52 11.80
N MET A 247 19.09 20.76 11.70
CA MET A 247 18.13 20.44 12.75
C MET A 247 18.02 18.94 13.01
N ALA A 248 18.08 18.10 11.97
CA ALA A 248 18.17 16.64 12.11
C ALA A 248 19.55 16.12 11.69
N ASP A 249 19.96 15.00 12.29
CA ASP A 249 21.14 14.25 11.85
C ASP A 249 20.78 13.28 10.72
N ASP A 250 19.53 12.84 10.75
CA ASP A 250 18.99 11.79 9.90
C ASP A 250 17.55 12.13 9.51
N ILE A 251 17.20 11.91 8.24
CA ILE A 251 15.84 12.05 7.74
C ILE A 251 15.34 10.71 7.25
N THR A 252 14.25 10.23 7.83
CA THR A 252 13.53 9.06 7.37
C THR A 252 12.46 9.51 6.37
N VAL A 253 12.62 9.14 5.11
CA VAL A 253 11.58 9.35 4.10
C VAL A 253 10.55 8.24 4.21
N GLU A 254 9.33 8.59 4.59
CA GLU A 254 8.21 7.67 4.75
C GLU A 254 7.35 7.68 3.48
N GLY A 255 7.31 6.54 2.78
CA GLY A 255 6.34 6.28 1.72
C GLY A 255 4.99 5.83 2.30
N ASP A 256 4.26 5.00 1.55
CA ASP A 256 3.02 4.41 2.05
C ASP A 256 3.27 3.52 3.28
N SER A 257 2.59 3.83 4.39
CA SER A 257 2.81 3.23 5.70
C SER A 257 1.50 3.04 6.48
N GLY A 258 1.51 2.20 7.51
CA GLY A 258 0.38 2.07 8.43
C GLY A 258 0.25 3.30 9.33
N GLY A 259 -0.97 3.69 9.68
CA GLY A 259 -1.24 4.90 10.44
C GLY A 259 -1.23 6.15 9.55
N HIS A 260 -0.71 7.27 10.05
CA HIS A 260 -0.68 8.51 9.28
C HIS A 260 0.22 8.38 8.05
N THR A 261 -0.35 8.53 6.86
CA THR A 261 0.38 8.47 5.59
C THR A 261 -0.32 9.32 4.54
N ASP A 262 0.46 9.88 3.62
CA ASP A 262 -0.03 10.51 2.38
C ASP A 262 -0.06 9.54 1.19
N GLN A 263 0.23 8.26 1.42
CA GLN A 263 0.32 7.21 0.40
C GLN A 263 1.41 7.50 -0.65
N GLY A 264 2.48 8.20 -0.26
CA GLY A 264 3.60 8.53 -1.12
C GLY A 264 4.31 7.29 -1.68
N VAL A 265 4.64 7.33 -2.97
CA VAL A 265 5.47 6.29 -3.59
C VAL A 265 6.92 6.49 -3.16
N LEU A 266 7.44 5.56 -2.33
CA LEU A 266 8.75 5.67 -1.70
C LEU A 266 9.87 6.02 -2.69
N SER A 267 9.95 5.33 -3.84
CA SER A 267 11.00 5.55 -4.83
C SER A 267 11.01 6.97 -5.43
N CYS A 268 9.83 7.60 -5.54
CA CYS A 268 9.71 8.98 -6.02
C CYS A 268 10.08 9.99 -4.92
N THR A 269 9.50 9.83 -3.72
CA THR A 269 9.71 10.76 -2.61
C THR A 269 11.16 10.70 -2.11
N PHE A 270 11.73 9.50 -1.99
CA PHE A 270 13.09 9.29 -1.50
C PHE A 270 14.12 10.04 -2.32
N ARG A 271 14.13 9.84 -3.65
CA ARG A 271 15.10 10.52 -4.53
C ARG A 271 14.90 12.03 -4.57
N SER A 272 13.66 12.52 -4.43
CA SER A 272 13.40 13.95 -4.27
C SER A 272 14.09 14.50 -3.02
N VAL A 273 13.93 13.86 -1.87
CA VAL A 273 14.56 14.33 -0.61
C VAL A 273 16.08 14.18 -0.64
N VAL A 274 16.64 13.13 -1.24
CA VAL A 274 18.09 13.00 -1.45
C VAL A 274 18.64 14.18 -2.25
N GLN A 275 17.98 14.53 -3.36
CA GLN A 275 18.39 15.69 -4.16
C GLN A 275 18.32 16.99 -3.35
N LEU A 276 17.25 17.17 -2.55
CA LEU A 276 17.14 18.35 -1.67
C LEU A 276 18.28 18.44 -0.66
N ARG A 277 18.67 17.30 -0.04
CA ARG A 277 19.80 17.25 0.88
C ARG A 277 21.08 17.67 0.20
N ASP A 278 21.36 17.11 -0.98
CA ASP A 278 22.56 17.43 -1.75
C ASP A 278 22.59 18.93 -2.15
N ASP A 279 21.45 19.49 -2.58
CA ASP A 279 21.31 20.91 -2.93
C ASP A 279 21.61 21.82 -1.71
N ILE A 280 21.02 21.52 -0.55
CA ILE A 280 21.21 22.30 0.68
C ILE A 280 22.64 22.17 1.19
N GLU A 281 23.22 20.98 1.18
CA GLU A 281 24.61 20.73 1.59
C GLU A 281 25.59 21.58 0.75
N HIS A 282 25.35 21.66 -0.57
CA HIS A 282 26.12 22.50 -1.46
C HIS A 282 25.91 24.01 -1.23
N GLU A 283 24.66 24.45 -0.98
CA GLU A 283 24.31 25.86 -0.71
C GLU A 283 24.98 26.40 0.56
N SER A 284 24.97 25.59 1.61
CA SER A 284 25.28 25.99 2.97
C SER A 284 26.74 25.78 3.39
N GLY A 285 27.45 24.86 2.70
CA GLY A 285 28.82 24.49 3.01
C GLY A 285 29.03 23.90 4.41
N HIS A 286 27.98 23.49 5.12
CA HIS A 286 28.15 22.88 6.44
C HIS A 286 28.81 21.50 6.34
N ARG A 287 29.69 21.19 7.29
CA ARG A 287 30.50 19.95 7.33
C ARG A 287 29.71 18.67 7.62
N PHE A 288 28.45 18.79 8.04
CA PHE A 288 27.64 17.66 8.50
C PHE A 288 26.69 17.21 7.39
N ARG A 289 26.96 16.04 6.84
CA ARG A 289 26.08 15.40 5.88
C ARG A 289 24.91 14.73 6.60
N VAL A 290 23.69 15.21 6.32
CA VAL A 290 22.46 14.57 6.82
C VAL A 290 22.23 13.28 6.05
N ARG A 291 22.02 12.16 6.74
CA ARG A 291 21.74 10.86 6.12
C ARG A 291 20.25 10.72 5.82
N ILE A 292 19.92 10.08 4.70
CA ILE A 292 18.53 9.87 4.27
C ILE A 292 18.23 8.39 4.32
N GLY A 293 17.34 7.98 5.23
CA GLY A 293 16.82 6.63 5.32
C GLY A 293 15.43 6.49 4.71
N ALA A 294 14.92 5.26 4.67
CA ALA A 294 13.67 4.91 4.00
C ALA A 294 12.72 4.14 4.93
N ALA A 295 11.43 4.46 4.86
CA ALA A 295 10.34 3.79 5.57
C ALA A 295 9.12 3.65 4.66
N GLY A 296 8.19 2.77 5.05
CA GLY A 296 6.94 2.53 4.30
C GLY A 296 7.09 1.45 3.24
N GLY A 297 6.20 0.45 3.25
CA GLY A 297 6.26 -0.72 2.35
C GLY A 297 7.38 -1.73 2.64
N LEU A 298 8.18 -1.55 3.70
CA LEU A 298 9.36 -2.38 3.99
C LEU A 298 9.00 -3.59 4.86
N GLY A 299 8.41 -4.62 4.24
CA GLY A 299 8.00 -5.86 4.92
C GLY A 299 8.75 -7.13 4.51
N THR A 300 9.63 -7.07 3.51
CA THR A 300 10.33 -8.24 2.95
C THR A 300 11.79 -7.92 2.65
N PRO A 301 12.68 -8.92 2.54
CA PRO A 301 14.08 -8.70 2.17
C PRO A 301 14.24 -7.99 0.82
N HIS A 302 13.35 -8.23 -0.14
CA HIS A 302 13.34 -7.56 -1.44
C HIS A 302 13.03 -6.06 -1.31
N ALA A 303 12.05 -5.70 -0.46
CA ALA A 303 11.71 -4.30 -0.21
C ALA A 303 12.88 -3.57 0.48
N ILE A 304 13.54 -4.24 1.43
CA ILE A 304 14.73 -3.72 2.13
C ILE A 304 15.89 -3.51 1.15
N LEU A 305 16.21 -4.51 0.32
CA LEU A 305 17.23 -4.37 -0.72
C LEU A 305 16.88 -3.23 -1.69
N SER A 306 15.62 -3.10 -2.09
CA SER A 306 15.16 -2.02 -2.96
C SER A 306 15.40 -0.64 -2.34
N ALA A 307 15.21 -0.49 -1.02
CA ALA A 307 15.48 0.77 -0.34
C ALA A 307 16.99 1.10 -0.35
N PHE A 308 17.85 0.12 -0.04
CA PHE A 308 19.30 0.31 -0.14
C PHE A 308 19.76 0.59 -1.58
N ALA A 309 19.15 -0.04 -2.58
CA ALA A 309 19.44 0.21 -3.98
C ALA A 309 19.05 1.64 -4.43
N LEU A 310 18.07 2.28 -3.77
CA LEU A 310 17.77 3.71 -3.98
C LEU A 310 18.81 4.66 -3.36
N GLY A 311 19.65 4.12 -2.46
CA GLY A 311 20.68 4.83 -1.70
C GLY A 311 20.29 5.16 -0.26
N ALA A 312 19.37 4.40 0.34
CA ALA A 312 19.01 4.58 1.76
C ALA A 312 20.23 4.36 2.66
N ALA A 313 20.49 5.32 3.57
CA ALA A 313 21.51 5.20 4.59
C ALA A 313 21.14 4.18 5.67
N TYR A 314 19.84 4.01 5.92
CA TYR A 314 19.25 3.02 6.82
C TYR A 314 17.79 2.78 6.41
N VAL A 315 17.20 1.71 6.95
CA VAL A 315 15.80 1.34 6.70
C VAL A 315 14.98 1.31 7.99
N VAL A 316 13.67 1.50 7.86
CA VAL A 316 12.75 1.58 9.00
C VAL A 316 11.52 0.73 8.76
N THR A 317 11.17 -0.05 9.76
CA THR A 317 9.97 -0.89 9.75
C THR A 317 8.98 -0.42 10.81
N GLY A 318 7.69 -0.66 10.57
CA GLY A 318 6.61 -0.24 11.45
C GLY A 318 5.55 -1.32 11.56
N SER A 319 4.67 -1.43 10.55
CA SER A 319 3.53 -2.35 10.56
C SER A 319 3.91 -3.78 10.97
N ILE A 320 4.97 -4.34 10.39
CA ILE A 320 5.43 -5.70 10.68
C ILE A 320 5.76 -5.93 12.16
N ASN A 321 6.28 -4.91 12.85
CA ASN A 321 6.70 -5.01 14.25
C ASN A 321 5.49 -5.14 15.18
N GLN A 322 4.32 -4.61 14.77
CA GLN A 322 3.10 -4.68 15.56
C GLN A 322 2.57 -6.12 15.72
N ALA A 323 2.95 -7.03 14.82
CA ALA A 323 2.59 -8.46 14.91
C ALA A 323 3.57 -9.28 15.76
N CYS A 324 4.62 -8.67 16.32
CA CYS A 324 5.60 -9.36 17.14
C CYS A 324 5.11 -9.54 18.58
N VAL A 325 5.66 -10.54 19.26
CA VAL A 325 5.30 -10.87 20.65
C VAL A 325 5.55 -9.71 21.60
N GLU A 326 6.59 -8.91 21.35
CA GLU A 326 6.96 -7.78 22.20
C GLU A 326 6.02 -6.57 22.06
N ALA A 327 5.22 -6.48 20.98
CA ALA A 327 4.37 -5.31 20.73
C ALA A 327 3.31 -5.13 21.82
N GLY A 328 3.14 -3.88 22.29
CA GLY A 328 2.18 -3.45 23.30
C GLY A 328 0.75 -3.35 22.76
N THR A 329 0.24 -4.44 22.18
CA THR A 329 -1.13 -4.56 21.68
C THR A 329 -1.69 -5.94 22.03
N SER A 330 -3.01 -6.09 22.01
CA SER A 330 -3.66 -7.35 22.36
C SER A 330 -3.29 -8.50 21.43
N GLU A 331 -3.35 -9.72 21.98
CA GLU A 331 -3.12 -10.95 21.22
C GLU A 331 -4.12 -11.08 20.05
N ALA A 332 -5.37 -10.68 20.25
CA ALA A 332 -6.37 -10.65 19.19
C ALA A 332 -5.92 -9.80 17.98
N VAL A 333 -5.33 -8.63 18.22
CA VAL A 333 -4.77 -7.78 17.16
C VAL A 333 -3.59 -8.44 16.47
N LYS A 334 -2.66 -9.05 17.22
CA LYS A 334 -1.51 -9.77 16.63
C LYS A 334 -1.98 -10.88 15.69
N GLN A 335 -2.96 -11.67 16.11
CA GLN A 335 -3.56 -12.74 15.31
C GLN A 335 -4.28 -12.20 14.05
N MET A 336 -4.93 -11.05 14.13
CA MET A 336 -5.53 -10.39 12.95
C MET A 336 -4.45 -9.91 11.97
N LEU A 337 -3.38 -9.31 12.47
CA LEU A 337 -2.25 -8.86 11.66
C LEU A 337 -1.52 -10.01 10.97
N GLY A 338 -1.36 -11.15 11.64
CA GLY A 338 -0.74 -12.35 11.06
C GLY A 338 -1.50 -12.95 9.87
N LYS A 339 -2.79 -12.61 9.70
CA LYS A 339 -3.65 -13.08 8.61
C LYS A 339 -3.86 -12.05 7.50
N ALA A 340 -3.36 -10.82 7.69
CA ALA A 340 -3.56 -9.75 6.73
C ALA A 340 -2.89 -10.06 5.39
N GLN A 341 -3.57 -9.80 4.29
CA GLN A 341 -3.00 -9.78 2.95
C GLN A 341 -2.62 -8.36 2.54
N ILE A 342 -1.87 -8.20 1.44
CA ILE A 342 -1.43 -6.87 0.94
C ILE A 342 -2.63 -5.94 0.73
N GLY A 343 -3.73 -6.47 0.20
CA GLY A 343 -4.97 -5.74 -0.06
C GLY A 343 -5.86 -5.48 1.17
N ASP A 344 -5.50 -5.97 2.36
CA ASP A 344 -6.33 -5.91 3.58
C ASP A 344 -6.19 -4.61 4.38
N VAL A 345 -5.84 -3.52 3.71
CA VAL A 345 -5.75 -2.18 4.29
C VAL A 345 -6.76 -1.22 3.67
N ALA A 346 -7.10 -0.17 4.40
CA ALA A 346 -7.98 0.90 3.95
C ALA A 346 -7.61 2.24 4.60
N MET A 347 -7.96 3.34 3.94
CA MET A 347 -7.86 4.67 4.55
C MET A 347 -9.12 4.98 5.37
N ALA A 348 -8.93 5.48 6.58
CA ALA A 348 -9.98 5.91 7.50
C ALA A 348 -9.67 7.31 8.06
N PRO A 349 -10.67 8.12 8.42
CA PRO A 349 -10.46 9.41 9.09
C PRO A 349 -9.61 9.28 10.37
N SER A 350 -8.66 10.19 10.57
CA SER A 350 -7.86 10.23 11.80
C SER A 350 -8.61 10.94 12.93
N ALA A 351 -8.25 10.64 14.18
CA ALA A 351 -8.84 11.28 15.36
C ALA A 351 -8.28 12.69 15.58
N ASP A 352 -6.96 12.83 15.56
CA ASP A 352 -6.17 14.03 15.89
C ASP A 352 -6.27 15.20 14.90
N MET A 353 -6.79 14.96 13.69
CA MET A 353 -7.04 15.97 12.65
C MET A 353 -8.33 15.69 11.86
N PHE A 354 -9.33 15.13 12.56
CA PHE A 354 -10.62 14.73 11.98
C PHE A 354 -11.27 15.85 11.16
N GLU A 355 -11.36 17.06 11.71
CA GLU A 355 -12.03 18.21 11.08
C GLU A 355 -11.36 18.63 9.77
N LEU A 356 -10.03 18.48 9.67
CA LEU A 356 -9.23 18.79 8.49
C LEU A 356 -9.31 17.68 7.41
N GLY A 357 -9.89 16.52 7.73
CA GLY A 357 -9.99 15.39 6.82
C GLY A 357 -8.71 14.60 6.67
N ALA A 358 -7.81 14.67 7.66
CA ALA A 358 -6.67 13.78 7.71
C ALA A 358 -7.12 12.32 7.79
N LYS A 359 -6.30 11.43 7.23
CA LYS A 359 -6.59 10.01 7.17
C LYS A 359 -5.42 9.19 7.68
N VAL A 360 -5.74 8.00 8.13
CA VAL A 360 -4.81 6.96 8.55
C VAL A 360 -5.09 5.67 7.77
N GLN A 361 -4.04 4.92 7.45
CA GLN A 361 -4.13 3.60 6.87
C GLN A 361 -4.28 2.55 7.98
N VAL A 362 -5.33 1.74 7.88
CA VAL A 362 -5.74 0.78 8.91
C VAL A 362 -6.04 -0.58 8.31
N LEU A 363 -5.94 -1.63 9.12
CA LEU A 363 -6.40 -2.97 8.77
C LEU A 363 -7.93 -2.97 8.59
N LYS A 364 -8.42 -3.51 7.47
CA LYS A 364 -9.87 -3.73 7.25
C LYS A 364 -10.29 -5.17 7.50
N LEU A 365 -9.36 -6.13 7.47
CA LEU A 365 -9.66 -7.53 7.76
C LEU A 365 -10.12 -7.69 9.22
N GLY A 366 -11.32 -8.23 9.40
CA GLY A 366 -11.89 -8.50 10.73
C GLY A 366 -12.29 -7.26 11.54
N SER A 367 -12.30 -6.06 10.95
CA SER A 367 -12.75 -4.83 11.61
C SER A 367 -13.62 -3.98 10.67
N MET A 368 -14.69 -3.40 11.22
CA MET A 368 -15.56 -2.44 10.53
C MET A 368 -15.20 -0.99 10.85
N TYR A 369 -14.12 -0.76 11.59
CA TYR A 369 -13.66 0.58 11.98
C TYR A 369 -13.56 1.52 10.76
N ALA A 370 -12.91 1.09 9.66
CA ALA A 370 -12.71 1.95 8.50
C ALA A 370 -14.04 2.46 7.91
N VAL A 371 -15.03 1.57 7.77
CA VAL A 371 -16.37 1.89 7.25
C VAL A 371 -17.13 2.79 8.23
N ARG A 372 -17.07 2.48 9.53
CA ARG A 372 -17.73 3.26 10.59
C ARG A 372 -17.14 4.67 10.70
N ALA A 373 -15.83 4.80 10.69
CA ALA A 373 -15.13 6.08 10.73
C ALA A 373 -15.45 6.93 9.48
N GLN A 374 -15.48 6.33 8.29
CA GLN A 374 -15.91 7.02 7.06
C GLN A 374 -17.36 7.50 7.15
N LYS A 375 -18.27 6.71 7.74
CA LYS A 375 -19.66 7.14 8.00
C LYS A 375 -19.72 8.35 8.91
N LEU A 376 -18.97 8.35 10.03
CA LEU A 376 -18.89 9.51 10.93
C LEU A 376 -18.40 10.76 10.20
N TYR A 377 -17.37 10.64 9.37
CA TYR A 377 -16.86 11.78 8.60
C TYR A 377 -17.84 12.28 7.53
N ALA A 378 -18.56 11.37 6.86
CA ALA A 378 -19.60 11.73 5.91
C ALA A 378 -20.72 12.53 6.58
N LEU A 379 -21.20 12.08 7.74
CA LEU A 379 -22.20 12.80 8.53
C LEU A 379 -21.67 14.17 8.99
N TYR A 380 -20.43 14.24 9.47
CA TYR A 380 -19.79 15.49 9.85
C TYR A 380 -19.68 16.48 8.69
N LYS A 381 -19.40 16.01 7.47
CA LYS A 381 -19.39 16.89 6.28
C LYS A 381 -20.78 17.36 5.87
N GLN A 382 -21.80 16.55 6.10
CA GLN A 382 -23.15 16.80 5.60
C GLN A 382 -24.00 17.70 6.50
N TYR A 383 -23.88 17.59 7.82
CA TYR A 383 -24.77 18.27 8.79
C TYR A 383 -24.01 19.19 9.72
N ASP A 384 -24.56 20.36 10.07
CA ASP A 384 -23.83 21.37 10.85
C ASP A 384 -23.91 21.20 12.37
N SER A 385 -24.77 20.31 12.83
CA SER A 385 -24.96 19.98 14.23
C SER A 385 -25.43 18.54 14.43
N LEU A 386 -25.34 18.04 15.67
CA LEU A 386 -25.92 16.74 16.04
C LEU A 386 -27.46 16.76 15.96
N ASP A 387 -28.08 17.92 16.18
CA ASP A 387 -29.54 18.09 16.20
C ASP A 387 -30.16 18.03 14.78
N GLU A 388 -29.36 18.29 13.75
CA GLU A 388 -29.76 18.17 12.34
C GLU A 388 -29.68 16.75 11.79
N LEU A 389 -29.11 15.81 12.55
CA LEU A 389 -28.99 14.42 12.09
C LEU A 389 -30.37 13.76 11.97
N PRO A 390 -30.67 13.04 10.87
CA PRO A 390 -31.90 12.28 10.75
C PRO A 390 -32.04 11.27 11.91
N ALA A 391 -33.25 11.13 12.46
CA ALA A 391 -33.51 10.23 13.59
C ALA A 391 -33.06 8.79 13.32
N GLN A 392 -33.15 8.33 12.07
CA GLN A 392 -32.65 7.02 11.65
C GLN A 392 -31.13 6.91 11.77
N ASP A 393 -30.38 7.96 11.41
CA ASP A 393 -28.92 7.97 11.52
C ASP A 393 -28.50 8.00 12.99
N VAL A 394 -29.16 8.81 13.84
CA VAL A 394 -28.92 8.83 15.29
C VAL A 394 -29.12 7.44 15.90
N ALA A 395 -30.26 6.80 15.63
CA ALA A 395 -30.54 5.45 16.14
C ALA A 395 -29.51 4.41 15.66
N GLN A 396 -29.01 4.53 14.43
CA GLN A 396 -27.95 3.66 13.93
C GLN A 396 -26.60 3.94 14.61
N LEU A 397 -26.23 5.21 14.82
CA LEU A 397 -25.01 5.58 15.51
C LEU A 397 -24.99 5.01 16.93
N GLU A 398 -26.05 5.25 17.69
CA GLU A 398 -26.18 4.77 19.07
C GLU A 398 -26.17 3.25 19.16
N LYS A 399 -26.84 2.54 18.23
CA LYS A 399 -26.91 1.08 18.25
C LYS A 399 -25.66 0.37 17.71
N GLN A 400 -25.03 0.90 16.66
CA GLN A 400 -24.02 0.16 15.88
C GLN A 400 -22.59 0.69 16.02
N ILE A 401 -22.39 1.91 16.54
CA ILE A 401 -21.07 2.55 16.64
C ILE A 401 -20.76 2.91 18.10
N PHE A 402 -21.63 3.70 18.73
CA PHE A 402 -21.39 4.16 20.10
C PHE A 402 -21.80 3.13 21.15
N HIS A 403 -22.80 2.30 20.85
CA HIS A 403 -23.42 1.34 21.80
C HIS A 403 -24.02 2.02 23.05
N LYS A 404 -24.28 3.33 22.94
CA LYS A 404 -24.78 4.21 24.00
C LYS A 404 -25.50 5.41 23.38
N PRO A 405 -26.41 6.07 24.11
CA PRO A 405 -27.00 7.34 23.68
C PRO A 405 -25.94 8.42 23.45
N LEU A 406 -26.11 9.27 22.43
CA LEU A 406 -25.15 10.34 22.11
C LEU A 406 -24.96 11.32 23.28
N ALA A 407 -26.01 11.54 24.07
CA ALA A 407 -25.95 12.39 25.27
C ALA A 407 -24.97 11.85 26.33
N GLU A 408 -24.90 10.53 26.51
CA GLU A 408 -23.97 9.88 27.44
C GLU A 408 -22.53 9.99 26.93
N ILE A 409 -22.31 9.77 25.62
CA ILE A 409 -20.99 9.96 25.00
C ILE A 409 -20.49 11.40 25.15
N TRP A 410 -21.37 12.39 25.03
CA TRP A 410 -21.01 13.77 25.26
C TRP A 410 -20.55 14.00 26.71
N GLN A 411 -21.26 13.45 27.71
CA GLN A 411 -20.85 13.56 29.11
C GLN A 411 -19.48 12.93 29.38
N GLU A 412 -19.20 11.75 28.80
CA GLU A 412 -17.88 11.12 28.88
C GLU A 412 -16.79 11.98 28.23
N THR A 413 -17.10 12.61 27.10
CA THR A 413 -16.19 13.53 26.40
C THR A 413 -15.87 14.73 27.29
N VAL A 414 -16.88 15.35 27.92
CA VAL A 414 -16.69 16.45 28.87
C VAL A 414 -15.78 16.03 30.03
N ALA A 415 -16.06 14.88 30.65
CA ALA A 415 -15.27 14.37 31.78
C ALA A 415 -13.81 14.09 31.39
N TYR A 416 -13.56 13.58 30.17
CA TYR A 416 -12.21 13.37 29.65
C TYR A 416 -11.42 14.68 29.55
N PHE A 417 -11.97 15.69 28.86
CA PHE A 417 -11.27 16.97 28.66
C PHE A 417 -11.07 17.75 29.98
N GLN A 418 -11.98 17.61 30.94
CA GLN A 418 -11.80 18.17 32.29
C GLN A 418 -10.61 17.53 33.01
N ARG A 419 -10.49 16.19 32.98
CA ARG A 419 -9.35 15.46 33.57
C ARG A 419 -8.02 15.79 32.89
N CYS A 420 -8.05 16.08 31.59
CA CYS A 420 -6.86 16.52 30.84
C CYS A 420 -6.51 18.01 31.05
N ASN A 421 -7.21 18.74 31.93
CA ASN A 421 -7.08 20.19 32.14
C ASN A 421 -7.30 21.02 30.85
N LEU A 422 -8.23 20.58 30.00
CA LEU A 422 -8.57 21.18 28.71
C LEU A 422 -10.04 21.64 28.66
N SER A 423 -10.60 22.09 29.78
CA SER A 423 -12.00 22.53 29.90
C SER A 423 -12.40 23.62 28.90
N ALA A 424 -11.47 24.50 28.52
CA ALA A 424 -11.69 25.53 27.51
C ALA A 424 -12.09 24.97 26.12
N VAL A 425 -11.74 23.72 25.81
CA VAL A 425 -12.16 23.05 24.58
C VAL A 425 -13.65 22.74 24.62
N ILE A 426 -14.17 22.33 25.78
CA ILE A 426 -15.59 22.03 25.99
C ILE A 426 -16.42 23.31 25.95
N GLU A 427 -15.98 24.36 26.64
CA GLU A 427 -16.66 25.67 26.64
C GLU A 427 -16.85 26.21 25.21
N LYS A 428 -15.83 26.07 24.35
CA LYS A 428 -15.92 26.43 22.93
C LYS A 428 -16.87 25.51 22.17
N ALA A 429 -16.82 24.21 22.42
CA ALA A 429 -17.66 23.24 21.73
C ALA A 429 -19.15 23.40 22.06
N GLU A 430 -19.51 23.79 23.28
CA GLU A 430 -20.90 24.10 23.64
C GLU A 430 -21.46 25.31 22.88
N GLN A 431 -20.60 26.25 22.49
CA GLN A 431 -20.97 27.41 21.67
C GLN A 431 -20.92 27.13 20.16
N GLN A 432 -20.32 26.01 19.74
CA GLN A 432 -20.07 25.66 18.34
C GLN A 432 -20.61 24.25 18.06
N PRO A 433 -21.88 24.10 17.60
CA PRO A 433 -22.52 22.79 17.40
C PRO A 433 -21.71 21.82 16.55
N LYS A 434 -21.04 22.32 15.50
CA LYS A 434 -20.16 21.53 14.64
C LYS A 434 -18.96 20.96 15.39
N LYS A 435 -18.35 21.75 16.29
CA LYS A 435 -17.21 21.32 17.10
C LYS A 435 -17.63 20.26 18.12
N LYS A 436 -18.79 20.43 18.74
CA LYS A 436 -19.40 19.42 19.62
C LYS A 436 -19.60 18.09 18.89
N MET A 437 -20.14 18.13 17.67
CA MET A 437 -20.29 16.96 16.80
C MET A 437 -18.93 16.30 16.50
N ALA A 438 -17.91 17.08 16.15
CA ALA A 438 -16.56 16.57 15.89
C ALA A 438 -15.98 15.85 17.12
N LEU A 439 -16.02 16.47 18.30
CA LEU A 439 -15.48 15.89 19.54
C LEU A 439 -16.20 14.58 19.91
N LEU A 440 -17.52 14.52 19.73
CA LEU A 440 -18.30 13.31 19.96
C LEU A 440 -17.87 12.18 19.00
N PHE A 441 -17.67 12.49 17.71
CA PHE A 441 -17.20 11.49 16.75
C PHE A 441 -15.75 11.07 17.00
N GLN A 442 -14.89 12.01 17.41
CA GLN A 442 -13.52 11.75 17.82
C GLN A 442 -13.43 10.84 19.05
N TRP A 443 -14.43 10.84 19.95
CA TRP A 443 -14.51 9.85 21.03
C TRP A 443 -14.45 8.43 20.47
N TYR A 444 -15.25 8.10 19.45
CA TYR A 444 -15.23 6.75 18.85
C TYR A 444 -13.87 6.45 18.22
N LEU A 445 -13.31 7.41 17.46
CA LEU A 445 -12.02 7.25 16.78
C LEU A 445 -10.85 7.08 17.78
N GLY A 446 -10.90 7.75 18.92
CA GLY A 446 -9.91 7.58 19.99
C GLY A 446 -10.08 6.25 20.73
N GLN A 447 -11.31 5.89 21.09
CA GLN A 447 -11.59 4.67 21.83
C GLN A 447 -11.34 3.41 20.99
N SER A 448 -11.53 3.45 19.67
CA SER A 448 -11.24 2.32 18.78
C SER A 448 -9.79 1.85 18.83
N SER A 449 -8.83 2.75 19.06
CA SER A 449 -7.42 2.38 19.25
C SER A 449 -7.22 1.72 20.62
N HIS A 450 -7.82 2.27 21.68
CA HIS A 450 -7.74 1.71 23.04
C HIS A 450 -8.36 0.31 23.14
N TRP A 451 -9.52 0.08 22.50
CA TRP A 451 -10.15 -1.24 22.47
C TRP A 451 -9.25 -2.28 21.79
N ALA A 452 -8.59 -1.90 20.70
CA ALA A 452 -7.65 -2.77 20.00
C ALA A 452 -6.42 -3.11 20.87
N ILE A 453 -5.82 -2.11 21.52
CA ILE A 453 -4.67 -2.28 22.41
C ILE A 453 -5.02 -3.20 23.59
N ASN A 454 -6.16 -2.95 24.25
CA ASN A 454 -6.58 -3.69 25.45
C ASN A 454 -7.22 -5.05 25.14
N GLY A 455 -7.62 -5.30 23.90
CA GLY A 455 -8.27 -6.57 23.52
C GLY A 455 -9.70 -6.68 24.02
N GLU A 456 -10.45 -5.57 24.01
CA GLU A 456 -11.86 -5.54 24.44
C GLU A 456 -12.75 -6.40 23.52
N ALA A 457 -13.05 -7.62 23.96
CA ALA A 457 -13.73 -8.64 23.15
C ALA A 457 -15.09 -8.18 22.60
N THR A 458 -15.82 -7.36 23.36
CA THR A 458 -17.12 -6.81 22.95
C THR A 458 -17.02 -5.79 21.81
N ARG A 459 -15.81 -5.27 21.55
CA ARG A 459 -15.50 -4.22 20.58
C ARG A 459 -14.60 -4.66 19.43
N HIS A 460 -14.42 -5.97 19.20
CA HIS A 460 -13.50 -6.47 18.15
C HIS A 460 -13.77 -5.87 16.75
N MET A 461 -15.04 -5.70 16.37
CA MET A 461 -15.44 -5.08 15.09
C MET A 461 -15.11 -3.58 15.00
N ASP A 462 -14.76 -2.94 16.11
CA ASP A 462 -14.41 -1.52 16.22
C ASP A 462 -12.91 -1.27 16.37
N TYR A 463 -12.08 -2.32 16.33
CA TYR A 463 -10.64 -2.15 16.50
C TYR A 463 -10.05 -1.29 15.39
N GLN A 464 -9.44 -0.18 15.78
CA GLN A 464 -8.57 0.59 14.91
C GLN A 464 -7.15 0.05 15.03
N ILE A 465 -6.67 -0.58 13.97
CA ILE A 465 -5.33 -1.17 13.91
C ILE A 465 -4.58 -0.50 12.76
N TRP A 466 -3.55 0.28 13.07
CA TRP A 466 -2.73 0.95 12.06
C TRP A 466 -1.83 -0.05 11.34
N CYS A 467 -2.11 -0.31 10.08
CA CYS A 467 -1.44 -1.37 9.32
C CYS A 467 -1.32 -0.94 7.87
N GLY A 468 -0.14 -1.10 7.28
CA GLY A 468 0.12 -0.89 5.85
C GLY A 468 0.33 -2.23 5.12
N SER A 469 0.40 -2.14 3.79
CA SER A 469 0.61 -3.27 2.87
C SER A 469 1.86 -4.12 3.19
N ALA A 470 2.86 -3.54 3.86
CA ALA A 470 4.06 -4.22 4.34
C ALA A 470 3.76 -5.45 5.21
N MET A 471 2.68 -5.43 6.01
CA MET A 471 2.27 -6.58 6.83
C MET A 471 1.89 -7.78 5.95
N GLY A 472 1.05 -7.54 4.93
CA GLY A 472 0.62 -8.58 3.99
C GLY A 472 1.78 -9.17 3.21
N ALA A 473 2.69 -8.30 2.73
CA ALA A 473 3.88 -8.75 2.02
C ALA A 473 4.80 -9.62 2.91
N MET A 474 4.93 -9.28 4.19
CA MET A 474 5.67 -10.11 5.15
C MET A 474 4.96 -11.45 5.37
N ASN A 475 3.64 -11.46 5.56
CA ASN A 475 2.87 -12.69 5.78
C ASN A 475 2.99 -13.64 4.58
N GLU A 476 2.93 -13.13 3.36
CA GLU A 476 3.16 -13.91 2.14
C GLU A 476 4.60 -14.49 2.08
N TRP A 477 5.60 -13.70 2.48
CA TRP A 477 6.99 -14.15 2.53
C TRP A 477 7.24 -15.22 3.60
N LEU A 478 6.56 -15.13 4.75
CA LEU A 478 6.71 -16.06 5.87
C LEU A 478 5.81 -17.30 5.77
N GLN A 479 4.96 -17.39 4.76
CA GLN A 479 4.04 -18.51 4.59
C GLN A 479 4.78 -19.85 4.51
N GLY A 480 4.31 -20.84 5.27
CA GLY A 480 4.93 -22.17 5.36
C GLY A 480 6.17 -22.23 6.26
N THR A 481 6.50 -21.16 6.96
CA THR A 481 7.61 -21.10 7.93
C THR A 481 7.09 -21.09 9.37
N PRO A 482 7.91 -21.39 10.39
CA PRO A 482 7.50 -21.25 11.79
C PRO A 482 7.04 -19.84 12.17
N LEU A 483 7.48 -18.81 11.44
CA LEU A 483 7.12 -17.41 11.66
C LEU A 483 5.77 -17.02 11.04
N GLU A 484 5.11 -17.95 10.33
CA GLU A 484 3.70 -17.77 9.95
C GLU A 484 2.84 -17.55 11.21
N ASP A 485 3.12 -18.28 12.29
CA ASP A 485 2.54 -18.07 13.62
C ASP A 485 3.14 -16.82 14.27
N VAL A 486 2.28 -15.85 14.58
CA VAL A 486 2.66 -14.59 15.23
C VAL A 486 3.24 -14.79 16.63
N ALA A 487 2.91 -15.89 17.31
CA ALA A 487 3.50 -16.23 18.60
C ALA A 487 5.00 -16.57 18.51
N GLN A 488 5.52 -16.84 17.30
CA GLN A 488 6.94 -17.07 17.04
C GLN A 488 7.67 -15.81 16.53
N ARG A 489 6.95 -14.70 16.28
CA ARG A 489 7.54 -13.49 15.72
C ARG A 489 8.19 -12.66 16.80
N LYS A 490 9.53 -12.70 16.87
CA LYS A 490 10.33 -11.79 17.70
C LYS A 490 10.90 -10.67 16.85
N VAL A 491 10.78 -9.44 17.36
CA VAL A 491 11.13 -8.23 16.59
C VAL A 491 12.60 -8.19 16.15
N ALA A 492 13.53 -8.60 17.01
CA ALA A 492 14.96 -8.58 16.71
C ALA A 492 15.35 -9.67 15.69
N GLU A 493 14.80 -10.87 15.84
CA GLU A 493 15.02 -11.98 14.89
C GLU A 493 14.49 -11.60 13.49
N LEU A 494 13.31 -10.99 13.40
CA LEU A 494 12.76 -10.49 12.13
C LEU A 494 13.65 -9.42 11.49
N ALA A 495 14.18 -8.47 12.26
CA ALA A 495 15.10 -7.45 11.75
C ALA A 495 16.37 -8.09 11.14
N HIS A 496 16.96 -9.07 11.84
CA HIS A 496 18.12 -9.81 11.33
C HIS A 496 17.80 -10.61 10.07
N LEU A 497 16.64 -11.27 10.00
CA LEU A 497 16.21 -12.04 8.84
C LEU A 497 15.99 -11.14 7.61
N LEU A 498 15.38 -9.97 7.80
CA LEU A 498 15.18 -9.00 6.73
C LEU A 498 16.49 -8.46 6.18
N MET A 499 17.41 -8.06 7.08
CA MET A 499 18.71 -7.50 6.69
C MET A 499 19.64 -8.57 6.08
N SER A 500 19.70 -9.77 6.66
CA SER A 500 20.46 -10.90 6.10
C SER A 500 19.89 -11.34 4.76
N GLY A 501 18.56 -11.35 4.62
CA GLY A 501 17.92 -11.62 3.35
C GLY A 501 18.26 -10.58 2.29
N ALA A 502 18.31 -9.30 2.64
CA ALA A 502 18.73 -8.25 1.69
C ALA A 502 20.20 -8.41 1.27
N ALA A 503 21.08 -8.82 2.20
CA ALA A 503 22.48 -9.10 1.92
C ALA A 503 22.64 -10.32 1.00
N TYR A 504 21.88 -11.38 1.26
CA TYR A 504 21.76 -12.54 0.38
C TYR A 504 21.30 -12.13 -1.04
N LEU A 505 20.23 -11.34 -1.14
CA LEU A 505 19.70 -10.87 -2.42
C LEU A 505 20.68 -9.95 -3.16
N THR A 506 21.59 -9.28 -2.45
CA THR A 506 22.69 -8.53 -3.07
C THR A 506 23.63 -9.48 -3.82
N ARG A 507 23.96 -10.64 -3.25
CA ARG A 507 24.76 -11.67 -3.94
C ARG A 507 24.03 -12.27 -5.14
N ILE A 508 22.72 -12.47 -5.02
CA ILE A 508 21.86 -12.89 -6.14
C ILE A 508 21.96 -11.89 -7.30
N ALA A 509 21.83 -10.59 -7.01
CA ALA A 509 21.96 -9.55 -8.03
C ALA A 509 23.34 -9.53 -8.68
N LEU A 510 24.42 -9.75 -7.92
CA LEU A 510 25.78 -9.86 -8.46
C LEU A 510 25.94 -11.07 -9.40
N LEU A 511 25.35 -12.21 -9.07
CA LEU A 511 25.34 -13.39 -9.94
C LEU A 511 24.60 -13.15 -11.25
N GLU A 512 23.45 -12.48 -11.20
CA GLU A 512 22.70 -12.13 -12.41
C GLU A 512 23.48 -11.14 -13.29
N LEU A 513 24.22 -10.21 -12.70
CA LEU A 513 25.14 -9.32 -13.41
C LEU A 513 26.32 -10.06 -14.06
N MET A 514 26.73 -11.21 -13.51
CA MET A 514 27.72 -12.12 -14.10
C MET A 514 27.12 -13.07 -15.15
N HIS A 515 25.85 -12.88 -15.54
CA HIS A 515 25.13 -13.73 -16.49
C HIS A 515 24.92 -15.18 -16.01
N VAL A 516 24.90 -15.39 -14.70
CA VAL A 516 24.53 -16.68 -14.10
C VAL A 516 23.01 -16.79 -14.03
N THR A 517 22.45 -17.86 -14.60
CA THR A 517 21.01 -18.14 -14.49
C THR A 517 20.74 -18.89 -13.20
N LEU A 518 19.83 -18.35 -12.40
CA LEU A 518 19.47 -18.89 -11.09
C LEU A 518 18.05 -19.47 -11.10
N PRO A 519 17.82 -20.65 -10.49
CA PRO A 519 16.47 -21.15 -10.26
C PRO A 519 15.64 -20.18 -9.42
N GLU A 520 14.37 -20.01 -9.76
CA GLU A 520 13.47 -19.08 -9.05
C GLU A 520 13.40 -19.29 -7.52
N PRO A 521 13.41 -20.52 -6.98
CA PRO A 521 13.43 -20.73 -5.52
C PRO A 521 14.66 -20.13 -4.82
N VAL A 522 15.81 -20.08 -5.51
CA VAL A 522 17.05 -19.49 -4.96
C VAL A 522 16.92 -17.98 -4.85
N LYS A 523 16.12 -17.34 -5.73
CA LYS A 523 15.93 -15.88 -5.71
C LYS A 523 15.04 -15.39 -4.57
N ARG A 524 14.27 -16.26 -3.92
CA ARG A 524 13.24 -15.84 -2.96
C ARG A 524 13.75 -15.56 -1.54
N TYR A 525 14.98 -15.96 -1.20
CA TYR A 525 15.50 -16.05 0.17
C TYR A 525 14.48 -16.69 1.14
N ALA A 526 14.61 -18.00 1.34
CA ALA A 526 13.82 -18.73 2.33
C ALA A 526 14.72 -19.06 3.52
N PRO A 527 14.58 -18.37 4.67
CA PRO A 527 15.45 -18.60 5.82
C PRO A 527 15.32 -20.01 6.41
N PHE A 528 14.22 -20.70 6.09
CA PHE A 528 13.98 -22.09 6.46
C PHE A 528 14.01 -22.93 5.18
N ASN A 529 15.04 -23.76 5.03
CA ASN A 529 15.19 -24.65 3.87
C ASN A 529 13.93 -25.54 3.71
N LEU A 530 13.07 -25.22 2.74
CA LEU A 530 11.90 -26.02 2.34
C LEU A 530 12.28 -27.33 1.64
N SER A 531 13.59 -27.60 1.46
CA SER A 531 14.13 -28.69 0.64
C SER A 531 14.84 -29.79 1.44
N LYS A 532 14.27 -30.24 2.56
CA LYS A 532 14.65 -31.52 3.16
C LYS A 532 13.48 -32.50 3.11
N GLY A 533 13.54 -33.42 2.14
CA GLY A 533 12.94 -34.75 2.22
C GLY A 533 11.60 -34.95 1.51
N VAL A 534 11.62 -35.27 0.22
CA VAL A 534 10.68 -36.23 -0.37
C VAL A 534 11.46 -37.09 -1.36
N ASP A 535 11.99 -38.21 -0.87
CA ASP A 535 12.49 -39.28 -1.72
C ASP A 535 11.32 -39.95 -2.43
N HIS A 536 11.35 -39.98 -3.76
CA HIS A 536 10.40 -40.73 -4.57
C HIS A 536 10.66 -42.23 -4.45
N ALA A 537 9.83 -42.95 -3.69
CA ALA A 537 9.75 -44.40 -3.72
C ALA A 537 8.45 -44.85 -4.41
N ASN A 538 8.62 -45.70 -5.42
CA ASN A 538 7.60 -46.38 -6.21
C ASN A 538 6.64 -47.23 -5.36
N GLY A 539 5.37 -47.34 -5.79
CA GLY A 539 4.43 -48.32 -5.24
C GLY A 539 3.09 -48.34 -5.97
N ASN A 540 2.90 -49.37 -6.80
CA ASN A 540 1.73 -49.65 -7.63
C ASN A 540 0.42 -49.93 -6.86
N SER A 541 -0.66 -49.84 -7.66
CA SER A 541 -1.88 -50.68 -7.66
C SER A 541 -3.17 -50.13 -7.04
N THR A 542 -4.15 -49.97 -7.94
CA THR A 542 -5.60 -49.82 -7.71
C THR A 542 -6.19 -51.11 -7.14
N PRO A 543 -7.35 -51.04 -6.45
CA PRO A 543 -8.54 -51.64 -7.09
C PRO A 543 -9.86 -50.86 -6.90
N GLN A 544 -10.77 -51.09 -7.85
CA GLN A 544 -12.13 -50.59 -7.97
C GLN A 544 -13.08 -51.08 -6.86
N THR A 545 -14.12 -50.31 -6.56
CA THR A 545 -15.45 -50.88 -6.22
C THR A 545 -16.57 -49.88 -6.53
N GLN A 546 -17.61 -50.36 -7.22
CA GLN A 546 -18.86 -49.67 -7.51
C GLN A 546 -19.85 -49.80 -6.32
N ALA A 547 -20.59 -48.75 -6.01
CA ALA A 547 -21.96 -48.83 -5.48
C ALA A 547 -22.64 -47.45 -5.52
N GLU A 548 -23.78 -47.36 -6.21
CA GLU A 548 -24.72 -46.24 -6.10
C GLU A 548 -25.69 -46.47 -4.93
N SER A 549 -25.98 -45.44 -4.12
CA SER A 549 -27.38 -44.97 -3.87
C SER A 549 -27.52 -43.84 -2.83
N LYS A 550 -28.27 -42.81 -3.25
CA LYS A 550 -29.21 -41.89 -2.55
C LYS A 550 -28.79 -41.04 -1.32
N GLN A 551 -28.59 -39.74 -1.64
CA GLN A 551 -29.12 -38.49 -1.04
C GLN A 551 -28.93 -38.17 0.46
N SER A 552 -28.07 -37.17 0.71
CA SER A 552 -28.32 -36.03 1.61
C SER A 552 -27.71 -34.76 0.98
N ILE A 553 -28.37 -33.61 1.06
CA ILE A 553 -27.77 -32.32 0.62
C ILE A 553 -26.97 -31.80 1.81
N ASP A 554 -25.72 -32.23 1.91
CA ASP A 554 -24.67 -31.61 2.71
C ASP A 554 -23.30 -31.94 2.10
N ALA A 555 -22.35 -31.00 2.24
CA ALA A 555 -20.92 -31.06 1.94
C ALA A 555 -20.46 -30.90 0.47
N VAL A 556 -19.81 -29.75 0.22
CA VAL A 556 -18.62 -29.55 -0.62
C VAL A 556 -18.51 -30.51 -1.82
N THR A 557 -19.14 -30.13 -2.94
CA THR A 557 -18.68 -30.63 -4.24
C THR A 557 -17.25 -30.10 -4.40
N LYS A 558 -16.26 -30.98 -4.21
CA LYS A 558 -14.85 -30.63 -4.41
C LYS A 558 -14.66 -30.42 -5.91
N LEU A 559 -14.86 -29.18 -6.36
CA LEU A 559 -14.70 -28.78 -7.76
C LEU A 559 -13.28 -29.13 -8.21
N SER A 560 -13.15 -29.74 -9.39
CA SER A 560 -11.84 -30.02 -10.00
C SER A 560 -11.37 -28.76 -10.71
N TRP A 561 -10.12 -28.36 -10.50
CA TRP A 561 -9.57 -27.14 -11.11
C TRP A 561 -8.30 -27.39 -11.92
N LYS A 562 -7.95 -28.66 -12.15
CA LYS A 562 -6.63 -29.05 -12.68
C LYS A 562 -6.42 -28.49 -14.09
N SER A 563 -7.38 -28.75 -14.97
CA SER A 563 -7.32 -28.36 -16.39
C SER A 563 -7.48 -26.85 -16.55
N SER A 564 -8.38 -26.26 -15.76
CA SER A 564 -8.63 -24.83 -15.71
C SER A 564 -7.40 -24.04 -15.25
N THR A 565 -6.71 -24.53 -14.21
CA THR A 565 -5.48 -23.90 -13.69
C THR A 565 -4.33 -24.01 -14.69
N GLU A 566 -4.14 -25.17 -15.32
CA GLU A 566 -3.10 -25.35 -16.34
C GLU A 566 -3.34 -24.46 -17.56
N PHE A 567 -4.59 -24.37 -18.02
CA PHE A 567 -4.96 -23.49 -19.12
C PHE A 567 -4.74 -22.01 -18.77
N TYR A 568 -5.14 -21.59 -17.58
CA TYR A 568 -4.96 -20.21 -17.14
C TYR A 568 -3.48 -19.83 -17.01
N LYS A 569 -2.61 -20.74 -16.57
CA LYS A 569 -1.15 -20.55 -16.61
C LYS A 569 -0.66 -20.28 -18.03
N LYS A 570 -1.07 -21.08 -19.00
CA LYS A 570 -0.74 -20.86 -20.42
C LYS A 570 -1.27 -19.52 -20.94
N CYS A 571 -2.44 -19.08 -20.47
CA CYS A 571 -2.95 -17.74 -20.80
C CYS A 571 -2.05 -16.64 -20.25
N TRP A 572 -1.51 -16.77 -19.04
CA TRP A 572 -0.54 -15.80 -18.51
C TRP A 572 0.78 -15.77 -19.28
N ASP A 573 1.21 -16.92 -19.79
CA ASP A 573 2.43 -17.00 -20.61
C ASP A 573 2.26 -16.31 -21.99
N LEU A 574 1.03 -16.32 -22.52
CA LEU A 574 0.74 -15.87 -23.89
C LEU A 574 0.03 -14.52 -23.99
N LEU A 575 -0.74 -14.14 -22.96
CA LEU A 575 -1.62 -12.98 -22.96
C LEU A 575 -1.13 -11.94 -21.95
N PRO A 576 -0.98 -10.66 -22.34
CA PRO A 576 -0.70 -9.58 -21.40
C PRO A 576 -1.77 -9.53 -20.30
N GLY A 577 -1.38 -9.80 -19.05
CA GLY A 577 -2.30 -9.84 -17.91
C GLY A 577 -3.19 -11.09 -17.83
N GLY A 578 -2.86 -12.17 -18.57
CA GLY A 578 -3.60 -13.44 -18.54
C GLY A 578 -4.99 -13.40 -19.17
N THR A 579 -5.39 -12.28 -19.78
CA THR A 579 -6.72 -12.09 -20.38
C THR A 579 -6.69 -11.09 -21.54
N HIS A 580 -7.60 -11.23 -22.50
CA HIS A 580 -7.82 -10.24 -23.56
C HIS A 580 -8.70 -9.05 -23.12
N TYR A 581 -9.24 -9.10 -21.90
CA TYR A 581 -10.17 -8.07 -21.43
C TYR A 581 -9.41 -6.96 -20.69
N ASN A 582 -9.75 -5.70 -20.96
CA ASN A 582 -9.12 -4.48 -20.41
C ASN A 582 -9.21 -4.31 -18.88
N VAL A 583 -9.64 -5.34 -18.16
CA VAL A 583 -9.82 -5.38 -16.69
C VAL A 583 -9.19 -6.66 -16.14
N GLY A 584 -8.02 -7.03 -16.66
CA GLY A 584 -7.18 -8.06 -16.07
C GLY A 584 -6.68 -7.56 -14.72
N ASP A 585 -7.38 -7.94 -13.67
CA ASP A 585 -6.96 -7.72 -12.29
C ASP A 585 -6.02 -8.88 -11.91
N PRO A 586 -4.71 -8.62 -11.69
CA PRO A 586 -3.76 -9.64 -11.27
C PRO A 586 -4.12 -10.29 -9.93
N GLU A 587 -4.91 -9.61 -9.10
CA GLU A 587 -5.36 -10.08 -7.78
C GLU A 587 -6.59 -11.00 -7.85
N ARG A 588 -7.16 -11.19 -9.05
CA ARG A 588 -8.36 -12.02 -9.21
C ARG A 588 -7.98 -13.50 -9.05
N SER A 589 -8.47 -14.10 -7.97
CA SER A 589 -7.98 -15.38 -7.43
C SER A 589 -8.11 -16.60 -8.35
N LEU A 590 -8.91 -16.53 -9.43
CA LEU A 590 -8.93 -17.49 -10.55
C LEU A 590 -9.81 -16.94 -11.70
N VAL A 591 -9.31 -16.90 -12.94
CA VAL A 591 -10.19 -16.78 -14.12
C VAL A 591 -10.50 -18.18 -14.60
N ILE A 592 -11.78 -18.57 -14.54
CA ILE A 592 -12.23 -19.91 -14.93
C ILE A 592 -12.45 -19.93 -16.46
N PRO A 593 -11.69 -20.72 -17.23
CA PRO A 593 -11.96 -20.94 -18.64
C PRO A 593 -13.17 -21.85 -18.83
N PHE A 594 -14.13 -21.41 -19.65
CA PHE A 594 -15.32 -22.17 -20.01
C PHE A 594 -15.20 -22.73 -21.43
N ASN A 595 -15.58 -24.00 -21.64
CA ASN A 595 -15.62 -24.61 -22.98
C ASN A 595 -17.03 -24.88 -23.50
N ARG A 596 -18.04 -24.78 -22.65
CA ARG A 596 -19.43 -25.11 -23.01
C ARG A 596 -20.38 -24.18 -22.28
N GLY A 597 -21.49 -23.84 -22.94
CA GLY A 597 -22.60 -23.13 -22.33
C GLY A 597 -23.92 -23.51 -22.96
N ARG A 598 -25.00 -23.51 -22.19
CA ARG A 598 -26.38 -23.76 -22.63
C ARG A 598 -27.35 -23.06 -21.69
N ASN A 599 -28.26 -22.26 -22.23
CA ASN A 599 -29.20 -21.43 -21.48
C ASN A 599 -28.44 -20.58 -20.44
N SER A 600 -28.77 -20.68 -19.15
CA SER A 600 -28.10 -19.94 -18.07
C SER A 600 -26.90 -20.66 -17.45
N ARG A 601 -26.45 -21.78 -18.04
CA ARG A 601 -25.38 -22.62 -17.49
C ARG A 601 -24.14 -22.60 -18.36
N VAL A 602 -22.97 -22.65 -17.72
CA VAL A 602 -21.67 -22.83 -18.37
C VAL A 602 -20.89 -23.95 -17.70
N TRP A 603 -20.02 -24.60 -18.46
CA TRP A 603 -19.12 -25.63 -17.94
C TRP A 603 -17.67 -25.24 -18.20
N ASP A 604 -16.84 -25.44 -17.18
CA ASP A 604 -15.42 -25.20 -17.27
C ASP A 604 -14.66 -26.36 -17.94
N LEU A 605 -13.35 -26.20 -18.09
CA LEU A 605 -12.49 -27.23 -18.70
C LEU A 605 -12.42 -28.53 -17.90
N ASP A 606 -12.77 -28.50 -16.63
CA ASP A 606 -12.81 -29.66 -15.75
C ASP A 606 -14.20 -30.31 -15.69
N GLY A 607 -15.16 -29.76 -16.43
CA GLY A 607 -16.53 -30.26 -16.53
C GLY A 607 -17.45 -29.79 -15.39
N ASN A 608 -17.01 -28.87 -14.52
CA ASN A 608 -17.88 -28.35 -13.47
C ASN A 608 -18.93 -27.42 -14.08
N GLU A 609 -20.18 -27.56 -13.64
CA GLU A 609 -21.29 -26.69 -14.04
C GLU A 609 -21.38 -25.44 -13.16
N HIS A 610 -21.57 -24.29 -13.79
CA HIS A 610 -21.71 -23.00 -13.12
C HIS A 610 -23.00 -22.30 -13.59
N LEU A 611 -23.66 -21.58 -12.67
CA LEU A 611 -24.71 -20.63 -13.03
C LEU A 611 -24.07 -19.34 -13.55
N ASP A 612 -24.35 -18.97 -14.80
CA ASP A 612 -23.90 -17.69 -15.34
C ASP A 612 -24.80 -16.56 -14.84
N LEU A 613 -24.38 -15.89 -13.76
CA LEU A 613 -24.98 -14.65 -13.27
C LEU A 613 -24.34 -13.41 -13.89
N PHE A 614 -23.22 -13.58 -14.60
CA PHE A 614 -22.51 -12.48 -15.24
C PHE A 614 -23.20 -12.07 -16.54
N CYS A 615 -23.79 -13.03 -17.27
CA CYS A 615 -24.59 -12.84 -18.49
C CYS A 615 -23.96 -11.88 -19.51
N LYS A 616 -22.62 -11.81 -19.53
CA LYS A 616 -21.85 -10.81 -20.27
C LYS A 616 -22.39 -9.38 -20.09
N PHE A 617 -22.56 -8.94 -18.85
CA PHE A 617 -23.16 -7.64 -18.51
C PHE A 617 -24.59 -7.46 -19.07
N GLY A 618 -25.34 -8.55 -19.17
CA GLY A 618 -26.69 -8.58 -19.75
C GLY A 618 -26.72 -8.66 -21.28
N ALA A 619 -25.57 -8.68 -21.96
CA ALA A 619 -25.50 -8.88 -23.41
C ALA A 619 -26.01 -10.24 -23.86
N LEU A 620 -25.83 -11.25 -22.99
CA LEU A 620 -26.22 -12.63 -23.25
C LEU A 620 -27.57 -12.93 -22.59
N PHE A 621 -28.54 -12.02 -22.72
CA PHE A 621 -29.83 -12.14 -22.04
C PHE A 621 -30.65 -13.36 -22.49
N VAL A 622 -30.45 -13.81 -23.74
CA VAL A 622 -31.10 -15.02 -24.29
C VAL A 622 -30.37 -16.32 -23.93
N GLY A 623 -29.32 -16.23 -23.11
CA GLY A 623 -28.51 -17.36 -22.66
C GLY A 623 -27.48 -17.86 -23.68
N HIS A 624 -26.70 -18.84 -23.25
CA HIS A 624 -25.70 -19.54 -24.05
C HIS A 624 -26.38 -20.54 -24.99
N HIS A 625 -25.80 -20.73 -26.18
CA HIS A 625 -26.27 -21.73 -27.16
C HIS A 625 -27.79 -21.72 -27.38
N ASN A 626 -28.35 -20.53 -27.59
CA ASN A 626 -29.74 -20.39 -27.99
C ASN A 626 -29.87 -20.86 -29.46
N GLU A 627 -30.59 -21.97 -29.67
CA GLU A 627 -30.68 -22.65 -30.96
C GLU A 627 -31.23 -21.72 -32.04
N THR A 628 -32.33 -21.01 -31.78
CA THR A 628 -32.96 -20.07 -32.72
C THR A 628 -32.05 -18.89 -33.09
N TYR A 629 -31.34 -18.32 -32.11
CA TYR A 629 -30.38 -17.24 -32.36
C TYR A 629 -29.19 -17.72 -33.20
N ASN A 630 -28.66 -18.90 -32.89
CA ASN A 630 -27.54 -19.48 -33.63
C ASN A 630 -27.92 -19.87 -35.06
N GLU A 631 -29.09 -20.46 -35.27
CA GLU A 631 -29.62 -20.78 -36.59
C GLU A 631 -29.74 -19.53 -37.46
N SER A 632 -30.28 -18.45 -36.90
CA SER A 632 -30.39 -17.15 -37.59
C SER A 632 -29.02 -16.60 -37.96
N LEU A 633 -28.05 -16.67 -37.04
CA LEU A 633 -26.68 -16.22 -37.27
C LEU A 633 -25.99 -17.05 -38.36
N ILE A 634 -26.11 -18.38 -38.33
CA ILE A 634 -25.55 -19.28 -39.35
C ILE A 634 -26.16 -18.97 -40.73
N GLN A 635 -27.48 -18.80 -40.79
CA GLN A 635 -28.18 -18.46 -42.03
C GLN A 635 -27.66 -17.13 -42.62
N TYR A 636 -27.47 -16.10 -41.79
CA TYR A 636 -26.94 -14.81 -42.25
C TYR A 636 -25.47 -14.85 -42.61
N MET A 637 -24.64 -15.60 -41.87
CA MET A 637 -23.23 -15.83 -42.20
C MET A 637 -23.06 -16.47 -43.58
N GLY A 638 -24.02 -17.31 -44.00
CA GLY A 638 -24.07 -17.88 -45.35
C GLY A 638 -24.40 -16.88 -46.47
N LYS A 639 -24.87 -15.66 -46.14
CA LYS A 639 -25.14 -14.59 -47.09
C LYS A 639 -23.98 -13.61 -47.19
N VAL A 640 -23.72 -12.87 -46.09
CA VAL A 640 -22.75 -11.77 -46.04
C VAL A 640 -22.13 -11.70 -44.65
N THR A 641 -20.81 -11.79 -44.55
CA THR A 641 -20.10 -11.88 -43.26
C THR A 641 -19.65 -10.52 -42.70
N SER A 642 -19.24 -9.57 -43.55
CA SER A 642 -18.77 -8.24 -43.13
C SER A 642 -18.79 -7.25 -44.29
N VAL A 643 -19.68 -6.26 -44.23
CA VAL A 643 -19.85 -5.18 -45.22
C VAL A 643 -20.32 -3.91 -44.50
N ASP A 644 -20.22 -2.76 -45.15
CA ASP A 644 -20.60 -1.47 -44.54
C ASP A 644 -22.10 -1.34 -44.26
N THR A 645 -22.96 -1.96 -45.08
CA THR A 645 -24.42 -1.98 -44.93
C THR A 645 -25.00 -3.29 -45.46
N CYS A 646 -26.06 -3.84 -44.85
CA CYS A 646 -26.72 -5.07 -45.30
C CYS A 646 -28.25 -4.94 -45.39
N ASP A 647 -28.89 -5.93 -46.00
CA ASP A 647 -30.34 -6.00 -46.23
C ASP A 647 -31.18 -6.07 -44.94
N LEU A 648 -30.58 -6.46 -43.81
CA LEU A 648 -31.24 -6.50 -42.49
C LEU A 648 -31.25 -5.15 -41.76
N GLU A 649 -30.37 -4.22 -42.13
CA GLU A 649 -30.07 -3.03 -41.31
C GLU A 649 -31.27 -2.10 -41.10
N VAL A 650 -32.07 -1.87 -42.15
CA VAL A 650 -33.23 -0.97 -42.10
C VAL A 650 -34.30 -1.49 -41.16
N GLU A 651 -34.67 -2.77 -41.29
CA GLU A 651 -35.72 -3.39 -40.46
C GLU A 651 -35.34 -3.37 -38.97
N VAL A 652 -34.06 -3.62 -38.67
CA VAL A 652 -33.56 -3.55 -37.28
C VAL A 652 -33.60 -2.10 -36.78
N CYS A 653 -33.18 -1.13 -37.58
CA CYS A 653 -33.23 0.29 -37.19
C CYS A 653 -34.67 0.77 -36.95
N GLU A 654 -35.62 0.43 -37.83
CA GLU A 654 -37.04 0.76 -37.68
C GLU A 654 -37.63 0.12 -36.42
N THR A 655 -37.30 -1.15 -36.16
CA THR A 655 -37.69 -1.85 -34.94
C THR A 655 -37.15 -1.14 -33.70
N MET A 656 -35.89 -0.69 -33.72
CA MET A 656 -35.29 0.05 -32.61
C MET A 656 -35.95 1.41 -32.38
N VAL A 657 -36.15 2.21 -33.43
CA VAL A 657 -36.84 3.52 -33.36
C VAL A 657 -38.26 3.35 -32.81
N LYS A 658 -38.98 2.33 -33.26
CA LYS A 658 -40.34 2.01 -32.78
C LYS A 658 -40.39 1.73 -31.27
N HIS A 659 -39.38 1.08 -30.71
CA HIS A 659 -39.38 0.62 -29.31
C HIS A 659 -38.59 1.54 -28.35
N ILE A 660 -37.87 2.54 -28.84
CA ILE A 660 -37.07 3.47 -28.02
C ILE A 660 -37.67 4.88 -28.19
N PRO A 661 -38.52 5.34 -27.25
CA PRO A 661 -39.36 6.53 -27.45
C PRO A 661 -38.62 7.85 -27.75
N CYS A 662 -37.32 7.93 -27.43
CA CYS A 662 -36.50 9.11 -27.66
C CYS A 662 -35.58 8.99 -28.89
N ALA A 663 -35.54 7.85 -29.58
CA ALA A 663 -34.67 7.65 -30.73
C ALA A 663 -35.38 8.05 -32.02
N GLU A 664 -34.83 9.03 -32.74
CA GLU A 664 -35.29 9.39 -34.09
C GLU A 664 -34.41 8.74 -35.18
N MET A 665 -33.15 8.46 -34.83
CA MET A 665 -32.14 7.83 -35.69
C MET A 665 -31.25 6.88 -34.87
N VAL A 666 -30.73 5.83 -35.51
CA VAL A 666 -29.89 4.80 -34.90
C VAL A 666 -28.52 4.76 -35.57
N HIS A 667 -27.47 4.57 -34.78
CA HIS A 667 -26.12 4.30 -35.27
C HIS A 667 -25.50 3.17 -34.42
N PHE A 668 -25.10 2.08 -35.08
CA PHE A 668 -24.46 0.94 -34.44
C PHE A 668 -22.97 1.24 -34.18
N CYS A 669 -22.50 0.86 -32.99
CA CYS A 669 -21.09 0.91 -32.63
C CYS A 669 -20.62 -0.48 -32.20
N LEU A 670 -19.33 -0.77 -32.36
CA LEU A 670 -18.73 -2.06 -32.01
C LEU A 670 -18.59 -2.23 -30.49
N SER A 671 -18.62 -1.14 -29.72
CA SER A 671 -18.57 -1.19 -28.25
C SER A 671 -19.34 -0.05 -27.59
N GLY A 672 -19.71 -0.21 -26.31
CA GLY A 672 -20.30 0.88 -25.53
C GLY A 672 -19.36 2.02 -25.21
N THR A 673 -18.06 1.77 -25.18
CA THR A 673 -17.06 2.82 -25.07
C THR A 673 -17.09 3.73 -26.30
N GLU A 674 -17.12 3.16 -27.49
CA GLU A 674 -17.24 3.90 -28.76
C GLU A 674 -18.57 4.65 -28.83
N ALA A 675 -19.68 4.01 -28.47
CA ALA A 675 -20.99 4.65 -28.44
C ALA A 675 -21.00 5.90 -27.54
N VAL A 676 -20.44 5.82 -26.33
CA VAL A 676 -20.34 6.98 -25.42
C VAL A 676 -19.39 8.04 -25.96
N GLN A 677 -18.27 7.66 -26.57
CA GLN A 677 -17.34 8.62 -27.19
C GLN A 677 -18.00 9.39 -28.35
N ASN A 678 -18.74 8.70 -29.21
CA ASN A 678 -19.48 9.31 -30.32
C ASN A 678 -20.60 10.22 -29.80
N ALA A 679 -21.36 9.78 -28.79
CA ALA A 679 -22.39 10.59 -28.15
C ALA A 679 -21.81 11.87 -27.51
N LEU A 680 -20.68 11.77 -26.81
CA LEU A 680 -19.99 12.95 -26.24
C LEU A 680 -19.48 13.89 -27.31
N ARG A 681 -18.88 13.38 -28.39
CA ARG A 681 -18.41 14.21 -29.53
C ARG A 681 -19.57 14.93 -30.19
N LEU A 682 -20.69 14.25 -30.43
CA LEU A 682 -21.89 14.85 -31.00
C LEU A 682 -22.48 15.91 -30.07
N ALA A 683 -22.62 15.61 -28.78
CA ALA A 683 -23.14 16.54 -27.78
C ALA A 683 -22.26 17.80 -27.66
N ARG A 684 -20.93 17.65 -27.70
CA ARG A 684 -20.00 18.80 -27.72
C ARG A 684 -20.13 19.61 -29.01
N GLY A 685 -20.20 18.93 -30.16
CA GLY A 685 -20.36 19.57 -31.47
C GLY A 685 -21.65 20.39 -31.57
N PHE A 686 -22.75 19.89 -31.01
CA PHE A 686 -24.03 20.60 -30.99
C PHE A 686 -24.10 21.71 -29.95
N THR A 687 -23.70 21.43 -28.70
CA THR A 687 -23.90 22.35 -27.58
C THR A 687 -22.77 23.36 -27.40
N GLY A 688 -21.60 23.13 -28.00
CA GLY A 688 -20.38 23.91 -27.77
C GLY A 688 -19.76 23.75 -26.37
N LYS A 689 -20.36 22.95 -25.48
CA LYS A 689 -19.88 22.77 -24.10
C LYS A 689 -18.70 21.80 -24.06
N ASN A 690 -17.64 22.13 -23.32
CA ASN A 690 -16.42 21.32 -23.25
C ASN A 690 -16.24 20.56 -21.92
N ARG A 691 -17.21 20.64 -21.00
CA ARG A 691 -17.16 19.98 -19.69
C ARG A 691 -18.28 18.94 -19.58
N PHE A 692 -17.98 17.79 -19.01
CA PHE A 692 -18.93 16.71 -18.72
C PHE A 692 -18.70 16.18 -17.30
N ILE A 693 -19.75 15.60 -16.70
CA ILE A 693 -19.69 14.96 -15.39
C ILE A 693 -19.58 13.45 -15.61
N ARG A 694 -18.67 12.80 -14.86
CA ARG A 694 -18.49 11.34 -14.87
C ARG A 694 -18.52 10.82 -13.44
N PHE A 695 -19.13 9.67 -13.23
CA PHE A 695 -19.07 8.96 -11.96
C PHE A 695 -17.79 8.12 -11.88
N HIS A 696 -17.11 8.18 -10.74
CA HIS A 696 -15.95 7.32 -10.46
C HIS A 696 -16.40 5.85 -10.45
N GLY A 697 -15.60 4.95 -11.05
CA GLY A 697 -15.93 3.52 -11.18
C GLY A 697 -16.91 3.15 -12.31
N HIS A 698 -17.41 4.11 -13.11
CA HIS A 698 -18.30 3.80 -14.23
C HIS A 698 -17.55 3.06 -15.36
N TYR A 699 -18.12 1.93 -15.81
CA TYR A 699 -17.50 0.99 -16.76
C TYR A 699 -17.37 1.55 -18.19
N HIS A 700 -18.45 2.14 -18.74
CA HIS A 700 -18.41 2.74 -20.07
C HIS A 700 -17.74 4.13 -20.00
N ALA A 701 -16.90 4.47 -20.99
CA ALA A 701 -16.09 5.69 -21.08
C ALA A 701 -14.70 5.68 -20.40
N MET A 702 -14.17 4.50 -20.06
CA MET A 702 -12.83 4.30 -19.49
C MET A 702 -11.67 4.93 -20.30
N PRO A 703 -11.65 5.02 -21.64
CA PRO A 703 -10.53 5.60 -22.39
C PRO A 703 -10.50 7.13 -22.45
N ILE A 704 -11.46 7.84 -21.83
CA ILE A 704 -11.38 9.30 -21.71
C ILE A 704 -10.09 9.71 -20.97
N THR A 705 -9.58 8.88 -20.04
CA THR A 705 -8.32 9.13 -19.33
C THR A 705 -7.07 8.95 -20.20
N TRP A 706 -7.08 8.02 -21.16
CA TRP A 706 -5.92 7.73 -22.02
C TRP A 706 -5.71 8.81 -23.09
N TRP A 707 -6.79 9.39 -23.61
CA TRP A 707 -6.73 10.44 -24.64
C TRP A 707 -6.43 11.85 -24.08
N ASP A 708 -6.73 12.11 -22.80
CA ASP A 708 -6.41 13.40 -22.16
C ASP A 708 -4.89 13.61 -21.96
N GLY A 709 -4.11 12.53 -21.81
CA GLY A 709 -2.65 12.59 -21.66
C GLY A 709 -1.90 12.93 -22.95
N VAL A 710 -2.36 12.41 -24.09
CA VAL A 710 -1.67 12.58 -25.39
C VAL A 710 -2.01 13.93 -26.04
N MET A 711 -3.22 14.46 -25.87
CA MET A 711 -3.60 15.76 -26.45
C MET A 711 -3.05 16.97 -25.68
N ARG A 712 -2.75 16.84 -24.37
CA ARG A 712 -2.18 17.96 -23.59
C ARG A 712 -0.75 18.34 -23.98
N ARG A 713 -0.02 17.50 -24.73
CA ARG A 713 1.34 17.82 -25.23
C ARG A 713 1.42 18.22 -26.70
N ILE A 714 0.33 18.11 -27.47
CA ILE A 714 0.32 18.48 -28.90
C ILE A 714 -0.28 19.89 -29.14
N PHE A 715 -0.99 20.49 -28.17
CA PHE A 715 -1.59 21.82 -28.30
C PHE A 715 -0.81 22.96 -27.62
N THR A 716 0.51 22.95 -27.77
CA THR A 716 1.34 24.15 -27.52
C THR A 716 2.07 24.56 -28.81
N ILE A 717 1.32 24.74 -29.91
CA ILE A 717 1.77 25.54 -31.04
C ILE A 717 0.76 26.68 -31.25
N ARG A 718 1.31 27.90 -31.22
CA ARG A 718 0.61 29.18 -31.40
C ARG A 718 -0.21 29.24 -32.69
N ARG A 719 -1.30 30.03 -32.59
CA ARG A 719 -2.00 30.83 -33.61
C ARG A 719 -2.91 30.13 -34.63
N ARG A 720 -4.13 30.68 -34.70
CA ARG A 720 -5.03 30.87 -35.86
C ARG A 720 -4.71 30.04 -37.11
N SER A 721 -5.50 28.98 -37.34
CA SER A 721 -6.07 28.67 -38.66
C SER A 721 -7.09 27.53 -38.51
N SER A 722 -8.20 27.70 -39.21
CA SER A 722 -9.32 26.77 -39.37
C SER A 722 -8.91 25.31 -39.61
N PHE A 723 -9.12 24.45 -38.62
CA PHE A 723 -9.25 23.00 -38.86
C PHE A 723 -10.71 22.72 -39.21
N ARG A 724 -11.01 22.67 -40.51
CA ARG A 724 -12.16 21.89 -41.00
C ARG A 724 -11.85 20.43 -40.68
N ALA A 725 -12.50 19.88 -39.65
CA ALA A 725 -12.49 18.44 -39.44
C ALA A 725 -13.20 17.79 -40.63
N ILE A 726 -12.43 17.16 -41.51
CA ILE A 726 -12.96 16.26 -42.52
C ILE A 726 -13.33 14.96 -41.79
N CYS A 727 -14.58 14.90 -41.32
CA CYS A 727 -15.26 13.67 -40.94
C CYS A 727 -16.65 13.74 -41.59
N PRO A 728 -16.97 12.92 -42.61
CA PRO A 728 -18.14 13.12 -43.47
C PRO A 728 -19.49 13.08 -42.76
N ILE A 729 -19.55 12.52 -41.54
CA ILE A 729 -20.78 12.34 -40.75
C ILE A 729 -21.36 13.70 -40.25
N PHE A 730 -20.54 14.74 -40.15
CA PHE A 730 -20.94 16.01 -39.50
C PHE A 730 -21.32 17.14 -40.47
N GLY A 731 -21.43 16.85 -41.77
CA GLY A 731 -21.82 17.83 -42.80
C GLY A 731 -23.32 18.07 -42.95
N ASP A 732 -24.16 17.14 -42.49
CA ASP A 732 -25.62 17.27 -42.58
C ASP A 732 -26.21 17.80 -41.27
N LYS A 733 -26.80 19.01 -41.31
CA LYS A 733 -27.48 19.62 -40.15
C LYS A 733 -28.69 18.80 -39.67
N ARG A 734 -29.15 17.80 -40.41
CA ARG A 734 -30.19 16.85 -39.97
C ARG A 734 -29.69 15.84 -38.94
N ALA A 735 -28.39 15.52 -38.91
CA ALA A 735 -27.80 14.50 -38.04
C ALA A 735 -27.81 14.84 -36.53
N VAL A 736 -28.32 16.03 -36.17
CA VAL A 736 -28.31 16.56 -34.81
C VAL A 736 -29.69 16.56 -34.14
N ARG A 737 -30.70 15.98 -34.81
CA ARG A 737 -31.96 15.56 -34.15
C ARG A 737 -31.74 14.16 -33.53
N LEU A 738 -32.37 13.89 -32.39
CA LEU A 738 -31.91 12.95 -31.35
C LEU A 738 -31.30 11.64 -31.90
N LEU A 739 -29.97 11.61 -32.02
CA LEU A 739 -29.21 10.41 -32.36
C LEU A 739 -28.98 9.61 -31.10
N VAL A 740 -29.52 8.40 -31.04
CA VAL A 740 -29.29 7.47 -29.94
C VAL A 740 -28.22 6.47 -30.39
N SER A 741 -26.96 6.72 -30.00
CA SER A 741 -25.86 5.75 -30.17
C SER A 741 -26.07 4.58 -29.24
N LEU A 742 -26.21 3.36 -29.79
CA LEU A 742 -26.48 2.18 -28.97
C LEU A 742 -25.44 1.09 -29.08
N LEU A 743 -25.16 0.52 -27.91
CA LEU A 743 -24.37 -0.68 -27.75
C LEU A 743 -24.97 -1.81 -28.58
N CYS A 744 -24.20 -2.37 -29.49
CA CYS A 744 -24.35 -3.79 -29.76
C CYS A 744 -23.92 -4.50 -28.47
N CYS A 745 -24.87 -5.21 -27.83
CA CYS A 745 -24.91 -5.72 -26.44
C CYS A 745 -25.61 -4.79 -25.42
N ARG A 746 -26.96 -4.76 -25.44
CA ARG A 746 -27.81 -4.01 -24.49
C ARG A 746 -28.21 -4.87 -23.28
N GLY A 747 -27.78 -4.44 -22.09
CA GLY A 747 -28.41 -4.71 -20.81
C GLY A 747 -28.35 -3.44 -19.96
N MET A 748 -29.38 -2.59 -20.04
CA MET A 748 -29.47 -1.39 -19.21
C MET A 748 -30.33 -1.67 -17.98
N THR A 749 -29.75 -1.57 -16.79
CA THR A 749 -30.48 -1.27 -15.57
C THR A 749 -30.42 0.24 -15.37
N LEU A 750 -31.54 0.95 -15.51
CA LEU A 750 -31.82 2.18 -14.77
C LEU A 750 -33.29 2.60 -14.91
N MET A 751 -33.90 2.79 -13.74
CA MET A 751 -35.11 3.56 -13.43
C MET A 751 -35.87 4.17 -14.62
N CYS A 752 -36.98 3.54 -15.00
CA CYS A 752 -38.19 4.24 -15.44
C CYS A 752 -39.41 3.32 -15.37
N SER A 753 -40.39 3.69 -14.53
CA SER A 753 -41.83 3.35 -14.60
C SER A 753 -42.25 1.87 -14.70
N ARG A 754 -43.08 1.44 -13.72
CA ARG A 754 -43.80 0.14 -13.63
C ARG A 754 -44.55 -0.30 -14.91
N ARG A 755 -44.73 0.55 -15.92
CA ARG A 755 -45.44 0.21 -17.17
C ARG A 755 -44.61 -0.57 -18.19
N LEU A 756 -43.27 -0.52 -18.16
CA LEU A 756 -42.44 -1.26 -19.13
C LEU A 756 -42.31 -2.75 -18.81
N LEU A 757 -42.30 -3.13 -17.53
CA LEU A 757 -42.18 -4.54 -17.13
C LEU A 757 -43.41 -5.39 -17.53
N ASN A 758 -44.60 -4.79 -17.63
CA ASN A 758 -45.81 -5.51 -18.05
C ASN A 758 -45.93 -5.69 -19.56
N ALA A 759 -45.14 -4.97 -20.38
CA ALA A 759 -45.13 -5.14 -21.83
C ALA A 759 -44.19 -6.26 -22.30
N ILE A 760 -43.20 -6.63 -21.47
CA ILE A 760 -42.19 -7.64 -21.81
C ILE A 760 -42.70 -9.08 -21.57
N THR A 761 -43.78 -9.25 -20.81
CA THR A 761 -44.33 -10.57 -20.43
C THR A 761 -45.42 -11.12 -21.34
N THR A 762 -45.77 -10.48 -22.46
CA THR A 762 -46.84 -11.01 -23.32
C THR A 762 -46.54 -10.91 -24.81
N LYS A 763 -46.18 -12.07 -25.37
CA LYS A 763 -46.25 -12.52 -26.77
C LYS A 763 -45.39 -11.77 -27.81
N SER A 764 -44.83 -12.60 -28.69
CA SER A 764 -44.18 -12.29 -29.97
C SER A 764 -42.87 -11.50 -29.94
N LEU A 765 -41.76 -12.23 -29.75
CA LEU A 765 -40.45 -11.96 -30.38
C LEU A 765 -39.74 -13.33 -30.53
N LEU A 766 -40.39 -14.20 -31.30
CA LEU A 766 -39.83 -15.38 -31.96
C LEU A 766 -39.92 -15.04 -33.45
N CYS A 767 -38.91 -14.35 -33.96
CA CYS A 767 -38.50 -14.24 -35.36
C CYS A 767 -37.07 -13.72 -35.34
#